data_AF-A0A166PXZ3-F1
#
_entry.id   AF-A0A166PXZ3-F1
#
_cell.length_a   1.000
_cell.length_b   1.000
_cell.length_c   1.000
_cell.angle_alpha   90.00
_cell.angle_beta   90.00
_cell.angle_gamma   90.00
#
_symmetry.space_group_name_H-M   'P 1'
#
loop_
_entity.id
_entity.type
_entity.pdbx_description
1 polymer ?
#
loop_
_entity_poly.entity_id
_entity_poly.type
_entity_poly.pdbx_seq_one_letter_code
_entity_poly.pdbx_strand_id
1 'polypeptide(L)'
;MFTDVRLREVWSHLESGGAQALTLDVFDTLLWRMVPEPAHAFITLGHRLADIGQLPSGVTPGEFARLRVYAEHKARTHSHEVRGTYEVRLDEIWQVLVPALPGAGSLGDLMDVELAVERDLCRADLAVVELAELAMTKLGLPVYLLSDTYFSAAQLERLLSRPELAGVPFTQIFTSSDAGISKSDGLFRHMLAASNLQPSRVVHLGDHPVADVESAREHGLVAIHYPKYSGSLQATLKLEGLLGGPGDDSPIDSAHGDYGMTALRARSLHRADAAAVPPGLRRYWESGATVFGPVFTGFADWAVERTRDHGADHIYCLMREGEFLSRLIAEPGMDAGISTSTLWASRQVCALSNVFEGSPEELRGFLVRRHAPSVGQLLRQLGVAIDNVAGISSLTDRRLDVPGLLDDTLEALCSDERIRSEIVLTAARLRDRYVQYLDTQLPESGRIVLVDLGWGGTIQALLARLLASTGREFDVVGLYLATNAAAGTHRLAGLQIEGYAASGGQPELMANQLMRSPEVLEQLCMPDIGSLVSFDDEHRPVLSIDRTSRTQVAQRVAVQDGILAFQREWLRYRRSETAMPSLSEAGARNAALRTLTRFVARPTAAEASAFGAWAHDDNFGSDSTEGLLPPELVRRMPYLTPADVEKITMRELYWPAGVAGVANRSLAVISGLAAAAGVPPEEVSPEAAAGPVEVYVDTGADFVNGHKEVAVTRSGRDGMSIVRLRVEGVGARRVRIDPAGRRGLLRVDWLTIAFHLHNAVEPYKVTVTSLDDLAGQQLALIGLRPLQANLLEIVGDDPQIIYSVDLTTQPQLGGTYAIEVEMAFGWLGIRADPLQVPTGPAARTGLPVRAARKIRRELGGLR
;
A
#
# COMPACT_ATOMS: atom_id res chain seq x y z
N MET A 1 20.58 22.84 20.54
CA MET A 1 20.82 21.39 20.35
C MET A 1 20.43 21.08 18.91
N PHE A 2 21.33 20.49 18.11
CA PHE A 2 21.11 20.27 16.66
C PHE A 2 19.81 19.52 16.36
N THR A 3 19.16 19.89 15.26
CA THR A 3 17.95 19.21 14.75
C THR A 3 18.26 17.77 14.34
N ASP A 4 19.41 17.51 13.74
CA ASP A 4 19.91 16.17 13.41
C ASP A 4 20.77 15.65 14.56
N VAL A 5 20.40 14.50 15.13
CA VAL A 5 21.08 13.93 16.31
C VAL A 5 22.48 13.42 16.01
N ARG A 6 22.79 13.09 14.74
CA ARG A 6 24.11 12.59 14.34
C ARG A 6 25.19 13.65 14.52
N LEU A 7 24.83 14.92 14.38
CA LEU A 7 25.78 16.04 14.50
C LEU A 7 26.20 16.33 15.95
N ARG A 8 25.52 15.76 16.95
CA ARG A 8 25.85 15.96 18.37
C ARG A 8 27.22 15.38 18.72
N GLU A 9 27.56 14.22 18.16
CA GLU A 9 28.87 13.61 18.33
C GLU A 9 29.97 14.50 17.72
N VAL A 10 29.72 15.02 16.52
CA VAL A 10 30.65 15.95 15.83
C VAL A 10 30.91 17.18 16.67
N TRP A 11 29.83 17.82 17.14
CA TRP A 11 29.93 18.99 18.01
C TRP A 11 30.69 18.70 19.30
N SER A 12 30.43 17.56 19.94
CA SER A 12 31.13 17.16 21.17
C SER A 12 32.64 17.03 20.95
N HIS A 13 33.07 16.50 19.80
CA HIS A 13 34.49 16.43 19.47
C HIS A 13 35.10 17.81 19.21
N LEU A 14 34.39 18.68 18.50
CA LEU A 14 34.85 20.05 18.22
C LEU A 14 34.97 20.89 19.50
N GLU A 15 33.98 20.82 20.40
CA GLU A 15 33.90 21.64 21.61
C GLU A 15 34.89 21.21 22.72
N SER A 16 35.37 19.96 22.69
CA SER A 16 36.29 19.40 23.70
C SER A 16 37.66 20.10 23.81
N GLY A 17 37.92 21.15 23.02
CA GLY A 17 39.10 22.03 23.12
C GLY A 17 40.35 21.49 22.43
N GLY A 18 40.26 20.33 21.77
CA GLY A 18 41.37 19.68 21.06
C GLY A 18 41.37 19.85 19.54
N ALA A 19 40.25 20.24 18.93
CA ALA A 19 40.11 20.34 17.49
C ALA A 19 40.82 21.59 16.92
N GLN A 20 41.40 21.45 15.72
CA GLN A 20 42.03 22.51 14.94
C GLN A 20 41.26 22.86 13.67
N ALA A 21 40.44 21.94 13.15
CA ALA A 21 39.66 22.15 11.94
C ALA A 21 38.48 21.17 11.87
N LEU A 22 37.43 21.59 11.16
CA LEU A 22 36.35 20.72 10.68
C LEU A 22 36.58 20.44 9.19
N THR A 23 36.55 19.18 8.78
CA THR A 23 36.56 18.80 7.37
C THR A 23 35.25 18.12 7.01
N LEU A 24 34.66 18.51 5.88
CA LEU A 24 33.38 17.97 5.40
C LEU A 24 33.56 17.32 4.04
N ASP A 25 32.92 16.17 3.85
CA ASP A 25 32.58 15.73 2.51
C ASP A 25 31.51 16.65 1.88
N VAL A 26 31.50 16.73 0.55
CA VAL A 26 30.60 17.59 -0.21
C VAL A 26 29.29 16.91 -0.52
N PHE A 27 29.28 15.68 -1.04
CA PHE A 27 28.09 15.07 -1.64
C PHE A 27 27.45 14.04 -0.71
N ASP A 28 26.13 14.05 -0.61
CA ASP A 28 25.36 13.28 0.38
C ASP A 28 25.75 13.59 1.87
N THR A 29 26.61 14.61 2.08
CA THR A 29 26.99 15.21 3.36
C THR A 29 26.61 16.69 3.43
N LEU A 30 27.40 17.60 2.87
CA LEU A 30 27.10 19.05 2.85
C LEU A 30 25.99 19.41 1.85
N LEU A 31 25.99 18.76 0.70
CA LEU A 31 24.98 18.86 -0.34
C LEU A 31 24.28 17.52 -0.49
N TRP A 32 22.96 17.52 -0.55
CA TRP A 32 22.17 16.34 -0.93
C TRP A 32 21.49 16.59 -2.27
N ARG A 33 21.05 15.52 -2.96
CA ARG A 33 20.44 15.62 -4.29
C ARG A 33 18.94 15.32 -4.25
N MET A 34 18.19 15.98 -5.13
CA MET A 34 16.81 15.64 -5.47
C MET A 34 16.74 14.44 -6.42
N VAL A 35 17.65 13.48 -6.27
CA VAL A 35 17.60 12.17 -6.91
C VAL A 35 18.08 11.12 -5.91
N PRO A 36 17.58 9.88 -5.97
CA PRO A 36 17.99 8.83 -5.04
C PRO A 36 19.48 8.50 -5.16
N GLU A 37 19.95 8.21 -6.37
CA GLU A 37 21.36 7.89 -6.62
C GLU A 37 22.01 8.95 -7.50
N PRO A 38 23.30 9.30 -7.32
CA PRO A 38 23.97 10.32 -8.11
C PRO A 38 23.87 10.07 -9.63
N ALA A 39 23.95 8.80 -10.05
CA ALA A 39 23.83 8.40 -11.45
C ALA A 39 22.45 8.70 -12.07
N HIS A 40 21.40 8.90 -11.25
CA HIS A 40 20.08 9.30 -11.75
C HIS A 40 20.04 10.75 -12.23
N ALA A 41 20.95 11.62 -11.77
CA ALA A 41 21.07 12.99 -12.29
C ALA A 41 21.36 13.00 -13.81
N PHE A 42 22.01 11.95 -14.32
CA PHE A 42 22.29 11.82 -15.75
C PHE A 42 21.03 11.60 -16.60
N ILE A 43 19.92 11.16 -16.02
CA ILE A 43 18.62 11.07 -16.72
C ILE A 43 18.09 12.49 -16.97
N THR A 44 18.07 13.33 -15.92
CA THR A 44 17.72 14.75 -16.02
C THR A 44 18.64 15.49 -17.00
N LEU A 45 19.94 15.18 -16.98
CA LEU A 45 20.89 15.70 -17.98
C LEU A 45 20.53 15.28 -19.40
N GLY A 46 20.19 14.00 -19.62
CA GLY A 46 19.73 13.50 -20.91
C GLY A 46 18.50 14.24 -21.42
N HIS A 47 17.50 14.46 -20.54
CA HIS A 47 16.31 15.26 -20.88
C HIS A 47 16.68 16.71 -21.21
N ARG A 48 17.53 17.35 -20.39
CA ARG A 48 17.97 18.73 -20.63
C ARG A 48 18.65 18.85 -21.99
N LEU A 49 19.54 17.92 -22.34
CA LEU A 49 20.22 17.89 -23.63
C LEU A 49 19.25 17.66 -24.80
N ALA A 50 18.24 16.82 -24.62
CA ALA A 50 17.19 16.62 -25.62
C ALA A 50 16.38 17.90 -25.86
N ASP A 51 15.98 18.60 -24.80
CA ASP A 51 15.19 19.83 -24.87
C ASP A 51 15.92 20.95 -25.62
N ILE A 52 17.25 21.02 -25.49
CA ILE A 52 18.09 22.00 -26.20
C ILE A 52 18.64 21.49 -27.55
N GLY A 53 18.17 20.33 -28.03
CA GLY A 53 18.55 19.76 -29.33
C GLY A 53 19.99 19.24 -29.40
N GLN A 54 20.62 18.97 -28.26
CA GLN A 54 22.00 18.48 -28.13
C GLN A 54 22.07 16.95 -27.96
N LEU A 55 20.94 16.29 -27.72
CA LEU A 55 20.85 14.83 -27.73
C LEU A 55 20.40 14.35 -29.12
N PRO A 56 21.14 13.43 -29.78
CA PRO A 56 20.73 12.86 -31.05
C PRO A 56 19.37 12.15 -30.93
N SER A 57 18.50 12.28 -31.94
CA SER A 57 17.14 11.72 -31.91
C SER A 57 17.05 10.19 -31.77
N GLY A 58 18.16 9.48 -32.02
CA GLY A 58 18.26 8.03 -31.87
C GLY A 58 18.69 7.57 -30.47
N VAL A 59 19.00 8.49 -29.55
CA VAL A 59 19.45 8.18 -28.19
C VAL A 59 18.41 8.68 -27.20
N THR A 60 17.86 7.78 -26.39
CA THR A 60 16.92 8.18 -25.33
C THR A 60 17.67 8.80 -24.15
N PRO A 61 17.03 9.65 -23.32
CA PRO A 61 17.63 10.16 -22.10
C PRO A 61 18.17 9.06 -21.16
N GLY A 62 17.45 7.94 -21.03
CA GLY A 62 17.90 6.80 -20.24
C GLY A 62 19.09 6.06 -20.87
N GLU A 63 19.14 5.94 -22.20
CA GLU A 63 20.33 5.41 -22.89
C GLU A 63 21.54 6.33 -22.70
N PHE A 64 21.35 7.66 -22.85
CA PHE A 64 22.38 8.65 -22.57
C PHE A 64 22.91 8.52 -21.14
N ALA A 65 22.04 8.36 -20.15
CA ALA A 65 22.46 8.22 -18.75
C ALA A 65 23.37 7.00 -18.56
N ARG A 66 23.06 5.87 -19.21
CA ARG A 66 23.95 4.68 -19.22
C ARG A 66 25.26 4.93 -19.94
N LEU A 67 25.23 5.62 -21.09
CA LEU A 67 26.45 6.00 -21.83
C LEU A 67 27.35 6.91 -21.00
N ARG A 68 26.78 7.87 -20.25
CA ARG A 68 27.51 8.78 -19.36
C ARG A 68 28.20 8.04 -18.21
N VAL A 69 27.54 7.05 -17.60
CA VAL A 69 28.15 6.16 -16.59
C VAL A 69 29.31 5.36 -17.21
N TYR A 70 29.09 4.79 -18.39
CA TYR A 70 30.12 4.00 -19.08
C TYR A 70 31.32 4.84 -19.54
N ALA A 71 31.08 6.08 -19.98
CA ALA A 71 32.12 7.02 -20.37
C ALA A 71 33.03 7.37 -19.19
N GLU A 72 32.47 7.57 -17.99
CA GLU A 72 33.27 7.75 -16.78
C GLU A 72 34.13 6.53 -16.49
N HIS A 73 33.55 5.33 -16.51
CA HIS A 73 34.32 4.11 -16.29
C HIS A 73 35.49 3.99 -17.27
N LYS A 74 35.25 4.23 -18.57
CA LYS A 74 36.29 4.24 -19.60
C LYS A 74 37.37 5.30 -19.34
N ALA A 75 36.98 6.51 -18.99
CA ALA A 75 37.92 7.58 -18.66
C ALA A 75 38.80 7.18 -17.46
N ARG A 76 38.21 6.57 -16.42
CA ARG A 76 38.92 6.09 -15.22
C ARG A 76 39.92 4.98 -15.56
N THR A 77 39.52 4.01 -16.38
CA THR A 77 40.44 2.96 -16.87
C THR A 77 41.60 3.55 -17.66
N HIS A 78 41.32 4.48 -18.58
CA HIS A 78 42.36 5.14 -19.36
C HIS A 78 43.32 5.95 -18.49
N SER A 79 42.79 6.71 -17.52
CA SER A 79 43.61 7.44 -16.56
C SER A 79 44.50 6.50 -15.74
N HIS A 80 44.00 5.35 -15.32
CA HIS A 80 44.81 4.38 -14.59
C HIS A 80 45.95 3.82 -15.45
N GLU A 81 45.68 3.53 -16.73
CA GLU A 81 46.71 3.06 -17.67
C GLU A 81 47.80 4.11 -17.95
N VAL A 82 47.44 5.39 -18.04
CA VAL A 82 48.38 6.47 -18.42
C VAL A 82 49.05 7.11 -17.21
N ARG A 83 48.30 7.34 -16.14
CA ARG A 83 48.71 8.11 -14.95
C ARG A 83 48.82 7.28 -13.68
N GLY A 84 48.39 6.02 -13.69
CA GLY A 84 48.39 5.15 -12.50
C GLY A 84 47.33 5.51 -11.46
N THR A 85 46.34 6.33 -11.80
CA THR A 85 45.25 6.76 -10.91
C THR A 85 43.89 6.60 -11.59
N TYR A 86 42.88 6.19 -10.83
CA TYR A 86 41.49 6.13 -11.30
C TYR A 86 40.76 7.47 -11.20
N GLU A 87 41.44 8.54 -10.76
CA GLU A 87 40.88 9.89 -10.75
C GLU A 87 40.84 10.50 -12.15
N VAL A 88 39.72 11.17 -12.45
CA VAL A 88 39.44 11.77 -13.77
C VAL A 88 38.77 13.12 -13.60
N ARG A 89 38.90 13.96 -14.62
CA ARG A 89 38.23 15.26 -14.69
C ARG A 89 37.00 15.19 -15.60
N LEU A 90 36.06 16.10 -15.39
CA LEU A 90 34.82 16.15 -16.18
C LEU A 90 35.08 16.25 -17.70
N ASP A 91 36.10 17.00 -18.12
CA ASP A 91 36.47 17.13 -19.54
C ASP A 91 36.95 15.82 -20.16
N GLU A 92 37.69 14.99 -19.40
CA GLU A 92 38.15 13.67 -19.84
C GLU A 92 36.97 12.71 -20.05
N ILE A 93 35.94 12.81 -19.20
CA ILE A 93 34.72 12.01 -19.35
C ILE A 93 33.94 12.43 -20.60
N TRP A 94 33.75 13.74 -20.80
CA TRP A 94 33.02 14.24 -21.97
C TRP A 94 33.76 13.99 -23.29
N GLN A 95 35.10 13.98 -23.30
CA GLN A 95 35.89 13.58 -24.47
C GLN A 95 35.58 12.13 -24.90
N VAL A 96 35.31 11.23 -23.96
CA VAL A 96 34.89 9.85 -24.26
C VAL A 96 33.43 9.81 -24.77
N LEU A 97 32.58 10.74 -24.31
CA LEU A 97 31.14 10.73 -24.58
C LEU A 97 30.76 11.40 -25.92
N VAL A 98 31.43 12.49 -26.31
CA VAL A 98 31.12 13.28 -27.53
C VAL A 98 31.02 12.42 -28.80
N PRO A 99 31.88 11.41 -29.06
CA PRO A 99 31.74 10.55 -30.24
C PRO A 99 30.41 9.80 -30.32
N ALA A 100 29.74 9.54 -29.19
CA ALA A 100 28.42 8.93 -29.13
C ALA A 100 27.28 9.93 -29.38
N LEU A 101 27.58 11.23 -29.46
CA LEU A 101 26.63 12.33 -29.59
C LEU A 101 26.91 13.17 -30.84
N PRO A 102 26.79 12.59 -32.05
CA PRO A 102 27.10 13.32 -33.28
C PRO A 102 26.18 14.54 -33.43
N GLY A 103 26.79 15.70 -33.68
CA GLY A 103 26.07 16.97 -33.82
C GLY A 103 25.81 17.71 -32.50
N ALA A 104 26.24 17.15 -31.35
CA ALA A 104 26.26 17.88 -30.10
C ALA A 104 27.25 19.06 -30.13
N GLY A 105 27.02 20.02 -29.25
CA GLY A 105 27.67 21.32 -29.17
C GLY A 105 29.12 21.24 -28.72
N SER A 106 29.68 22.39 -28.35
CA SER A 106 31.06 22.40 -27.87
C SER A 106 31.19 21.65 -26.54
N LEU A 107 32.38 21.09 -26.29
CA LEU A 107 32.69 20.38 -25.04
C LEU A 107 32.37 21.24 -23.80
N GLY A 108 32.73 22.53 -23.86
CA GLY A 108 32.48 23.47 -22.76
C GLY A 108 31.00 23.66 -22.49
N ASP A 109 30.18 23.85 -23.53
CA ASP A 109 28.74 24.03 -23.38
C ASP A 109 28.09 22.78 -22.74
N LEU A 110 28.49 21.58 -23.18
CA LEU A 110 27.97 20.32 -22.64
C LEU A 110 28.34 20.11 -21.16
N MET A 111 29.59 20.43 -20.80
CA MET A 111 30.04 20.41 -19.41
C MET A 111 29.30 21.43 -18.54
N ASP A 112 29.03 22.62 -19.06
CA ASP A 112 28.25 23.65 -18.37
C ASP A 112 26.79 23.23 -18.16
N VAL A 113 26.20 22.48 -19.11
CA VAL A 113 24.86 21.89 -18.94
C VAL A 113 24.87 20.83 -17.82
N GLU A 114 25.87 19.94 -17.77
CA GLU A 114 25.99 18.95 -16.67
C GLU A 114 26.14 19.63 -15.31
N LEU A 115 26.99 20.66 -15.22
CA LEU A 115 27.18 21.41 -13.98
C LEU A 115 25.93 22.18 -13.56
N ALA A 116 25.18 22.73 -14.52
CA ALA A 116 23.91 23.40 -14.24
C ALA A 116 22.85 22.41 -13.72
N VAL A 117 22.74 21.23 -14.33
CA VAL A 117 21.84 20.15 -13.86
C VAL A 117 22.21 19.70 -12.44
N GLU A 118 23.50 19.48 -12.16
CA GLU A 118 23.96 19.12 -10.81
C GLU A 118 23.60 20.22 -9.80
N ARG A 119 23.79 21.50 -10.17
CA ARG A 119 23.41 22.65 -9.33
C ARG A 119 21.90 22.71 -9.09
N ASP A 120 21.08 22.46 -10.10
CA ASP A 120 19.62 22.48 -9.98
C ASP A 120 19.10 21.37 -9.07
N LEU A 121 19.74 20.19 -9.10
CA LEU A 121 19.35 19.02 -8.31
C LEU A 121 19.91 19.02 -6.88
N CYS A 122 21.04 19.68 -6.61
CA CYS A 122 21.60 19.72 -5.27
C CYS A 122 20.85 20.69 -4.35
N ARG A 123 20.81 20.41 -3.04
CA ARG A 123 20.36 21.32 -1.96
C ARG A 123 21.38 21.27 -0.81
N ALA A 124 21.59 22.40 -0.15
CA ALA A 124 22.48 22.45 1.01
C ALA A 124 21.82 21.75 2.20
N ASP A 125 22.57 20.95 2.95
CA ASP A 125 22.10 20.34 4.19
C ASP A 125 22.06 21.39 5.31
N LEU A 126 20.87 21.89 5.61
CA LEU A 126 20.70 22.98 6.58
C LEU A 126 21.22 22.63 7.99
N ALA A 127 21.33 21.35 8.36
CA ALA A 127 21.88 20.96 9.65
C ALA A 127 23.43 20.94 9.63
N VAL A 128 24.03 20.50 8.53
CA VAL A 128 25.50 20.52 8.35
C VAL A 128 26.00 21.94 8.11
N VAL A 129 25.22 22.79 7.44
CA VAL A 129 25.47 24.23 7.34
C VAL A 129 25.51 24.87 8.73
N GLU A 130 24.49 24.64 9.56
CA GLU A 130 24.46 25.14 10.94
C GLU A 130 25.70 24.67 11.73
N LEU A 131 26.11 23.41 11.57
CA LEU A 131 27.33 22.90 12.20
C LEU A 131 28.59 23.66 11.74
N ALA A 132 28.73 23.88 10.44
CA ALA A 132 29.87 24.60 9.87
C ALA A 132 29.92 26.07 10.36
N GLU A 133 28.78 26.76 10.32
CA GLU A 133 28.65 28.13 10.84
C GLU A 133 29.00 28.21 12.32
N LEU A 134 28.52 27.27 13.14
CA LEU A 134 28.83 27.25 14.58
C LEU A 134 30.30 26.91 14.85
N ALA A 135 30.91 25.99 14.11
CA ALA A 135 32.33 25.69 14.23
C ALA A 135 33.19 26.95 13.99
N MET A 136 32.83 27.76 12.99
CA MET A 136 33.52 29.00 12.68
C MET A 136 33.23 30.11 13.70
N THR A 137 31.96 30.39 13.96
CA THR A 137 31.54 31.56 14.74
C THR A 137 31.69 31.39 16.24
N LYS A 138 31.56 30.17 16.78
CA LYS A 138 31.67 29.89 18.21
C LYS A 138 33.04 29.37 18.62
N LEU A 139 33.68 28.56 17.79
CA LEU A 139 34.94 27.90 18.13
C LEU A 139 36.14 28.50 17.38
N GLY A 140 35.93 29.36 16.38
CA GLY A 140 37.01 29.94 15.58
C GLY A 140 37.73 28.90 14.71
N LEU A 141 37.08 27.76 14.42
CA LEU A 141 37.69 26.67 13.69
C LEU A 141 37.51 26.87 12.17
N PRO A 142 38.57 26.74 11.36
CA PRO A 142 38.46 26.72 9.91
C PRO A 142 37.71 25.48 9.44
N VAL A 143 36.91 25.64 8.38
CA VAL A 143 36.18 24.56 7.72
C VAL A 143 36.79 24.30 6.35
N TYR A 144 37.07 23.04 6.03
CA TYR A 144 37.63 22.59 4.75
C TYR A 144 36.69 21.58 4.08
N LEU A 145 36.71 21.54 2.74
CA LEU A 145 35.95 20.57 1.97
C LEU A 145 36.87 19.56 1.29
N LEU A 146 36.51 18.28 1.35
CA LEU A 146 37.22 17.20 0.66
C LEU A 146 36.22 16.31 -0.08
N SER A 147 36.38 16.12 -1.38
CA SER A 147 35.45 15.29 -2.16
C SER A 147 36.16 14.44 -3.19
N ASP A 148 35.78 13.16 -3.25
CA ASP A 148 36.12 12.28 -4.37
C ASP A 148 35.13 12.53 -5.51
N THR A 149 35.56 13.31 -6.50
CA THR A 149 34.68 13.80 -7.57
C THR A 149 35.45 14.17 -8.82
N TYR A 150 34.80 14.03 -9.97
CA TYR A 150 35.31 14.50 -11.26
C TYR A 150 35.19 16.02 -11.46
N PHE A 151 34.53 16.73 -10.54
CA PHE A 151 34.47 18.19 -10.54
C PHE A 151 35.75 18.80 -9.95
N SER A 152 36.28 19.81 -10.63
CA SER A 152 37.35 20.65 -10.08
C SER A 152 36.86 21.52 -8.93
N ALA A 153 37.78 22.05 -8.12
CA ALA A 153 37.47 22.98 -7.05
C ALA A 153 36.65 24.19 -7.54
N ALA A 154 37.02 24.78 -8.68
CA ALA A 154 36.30 25.91 -9.28
C ALA A 154 34.87 25.54 -9.73
N GLN A 155 34.65 24.31 -10.18
CA GLN A 155 33.30 23.81 -10.50
C GLN A 155 32.50 23.56 -9.24
N LEU A 156 33.10 23.01 -8.17
CA LEU A 156 32.43 22.87 -6.88
C LEU A 156 32.06 24.22 -6.25
N GLU A 157 32.91 25.25 -6.37
CA GLU A 157 32.56 26.62 -5.94
C GLU A 157 31.27 27.11 -6.63
N ARG A 158 31.11 26.81 -7.93
CA ARG A 158 29.86 27.11 -8.65
C ARG A 158 28.66 26.33 -8.11
N LEU A 159 28.83 25.10 -7.62
CA LEU A 159 27.73 24.34 -6.98
C LEU A 159 27.40 24.92 -5.60
N LEU A 160 28.42 25.27 -4.82
CA LEU A 160 28.34 25.74 -3.44
C LEU A 160 27.92 27.21 -3.30
N SER A 161 28.04 28.01 -4.37
CA SER A 161 27.62 29.42 -4.38
C SER A 161 26.10 29.56 -4.23
N ARG A 162 25.62 29.56 -2.98
CA ARG A 162 24.20 29.52 -2.61
C ARG A 162 23.93 30.36 -1.37
N PRO A 163 22.72 30.92 -1.22
CA PRO A 163 22.41 31.79 -0.08
C PRO A 163 22.62 31.12 1.28
N GLU A 164 22.26 29.83 1.40
CA GLU A 164 22.39 29.07 2.66
C GLU A 164 23.85 28.88 3.08
N LEU A 165 24.80 28.99 2.15
CA LEU A 165 26.23 28.83 2.40
C LEU A 165 26.97 30.17 2.48
N ALA A 166 26.28 31.30 2.30
CA ALA A 166 26.90 32.62 2.27
C ALA A 166 27.59 32.98 3.60
N GLY A 167 27.12 32.44 4.73
CA GLY A 167 27.71 32.59 6.06
C GLY A 167 28.93 31.70 6.34
N VAL A 168 29.28 30.78 5.43
CA VAL A 168 30.32 29.76 5.62
C VAL A 168 31.44 29.95 4.60
N PRO A 169 32.43 30.83 4.85
CA PRO A 169 33.59 30.95 3.98
C PRO A 169 34.50 29.73 4.17
N PHE A 170 34.38 28.74 3.27
CA PHE A 170 35.25 27.57 3.26
C PHE A 170 36.71 27.98 3.06
N THR A 171 37.60 27.41 3.88
CA THR A 171 39.02 27.77 3.90
C THR A 171 39.73 27.34 2.62
N GLN A 172 39.46 26.10 2.20
CA GLN A 172 39.96 25.53 0.95
C GLN A 172 39.11 24.31 0.56
N ILE A 173 39.02 24.05 -0.75
CA ILE A 173 38.36 22.87 -1.34
C ILE A 173 39.44 21.97 -1.94
N PHE A 174 39.44 20.70 -1.55
CA PHE A 174 40.29 19.65 -2.10
C PHE A 174 39.43 18.64 -2.85
N THR A 175 39.73 18.42 -4.13
CA THR A 175 39.04 17.43 -4.96
C THR A 175 40.02 16.36 -5.42
N SER A 176 39.53 15.13 -5.52
CA SER A 176 40.34 14.02 -6.02
C SER A 176 40.76 14.22 -7.48
N SER A 177 39.92 14.87 -8.31
CA SER A 177 40.22 15.17 -9.70
C SER A 177 41.34 16.20 -9.90
N ASP A 178 41.45 17.23 -9.04
CA ASP A 178 42.55 18.19 -9.13
C ASP A 178 43.83 17.66 -8.48
N ALA A 179 43.72 16.85 -7.41
CA ALA A 179 44.87 16.22 -6.75
C ALA A 179 45.40 14.98 -7.48
N GLY A 180 44.57 14.33 -8.31
CA GLY A 180 44.84 13.03 -8.94
C GLY A 180 44.85 11.85 -7.98
N ILE A 181 44.36 12.01 -6.75
CA ILE A 181 44.43 11.04 -5.65
C ILE A 181 43.10 11.04 -4.89
N SER A 182 42.50 9.86 -4.70
CA SER A 182 41.27 9.68 -3.94
C SER A 182 41.49 9.87 -2.43
N LYS A 183 40.42 9.97 -1.64
CA LYS A 183 40.49 9.90 -0.18
C LYS A 183 41.18 8.63 0.30
N SER A 184 40.83 7.48 -0.29
CA SER A 184 41.42 6.18 0.05
C SER A 184 42.92 6.10 -0.28
N ASP A 185 43.38 6.83 -1.31
CA ASP A 185 44.77 6.79 -1.77
C ASP A 185 45.67 7.88 -1.16
N GLY A 186 45.09 8.87 -0.46
CA GLY A 186 45.85 9.86 0.30
C GLY A 186 45.43 11.33 0.20
N LEU A 187 44.22 11.65 -0.27
CA LEU A 187 43.72 13.04 -0.32
C LEU A 187 43.74 13.72 1.06
N PHE A 188 43.43 12.98 2.14
CA PHE A 188 43.55 13.49 3.50
C PHE A 188 44.98 13.90 3.85
N ARG A 189 45.98 13.09 3.47
CA ARG A 189 47.40 13.41 3.68
C ARG A 189 47.80 14.67 2.93
N HIS A 190 47.34 14.81 1.69
CA HIS A 190 47.59 15.99 0.87
C HIS A 190 47.02 17.26 1.54
N MET A 191 45.77 17.21 2.01
CA MET A 191 45.13 18.32 2.73
C MET A 191 45.87 18.67 4.03
N LEU A 192 46.23 17.67 4.85
CA LEU A 192 46.95 17.87 6.11
C LEU A 192 48.30 18.57 5.89
N ALA A 193 49.04 18.16 4.85
CA ALA A 193 50.31 18.77 4.48
C ALA A 193 50.14 20.21 3.97
N ALA A 194 49.14 20.46 3.12
CA ALA A 194 48.84 21.79 2.58
C ALA A 194 48.37 22.77 3.67
N SER A 195 47.67 22.28 4.69
CA SER A 195 47.01 23.10 5.72
C SER A 195 47.80 23.17 7.05
N ASN A 196 48.91 22.43 7.16
CA ASN A 196 49.74 22.33 8.38
C ASN A 196 48.93 21.96 9.64
N LEU A 197 48.02 20.98 9.52
CA LEU A 197 47.13 20.51 10.59
C LEU A 197 47.65 19.21 11.23
N GLN A 198 47.42 19.04 12.53
CA GLN A 198 47.70 17.77 13.20
C GLN A 198 46.55 16.78 12.97
N PRO A 199 46.80 15.57 12.43
CA PRO A 199 45.73 14.63 12.07
C PRO A 199 44.74 14.36 13.20
N SER A 200 45.25 14.06 14.41
CA SER A 200 44.44 13.74 15.59
C SER A 200 43.60 14.89 16.12
N ARG A 201 43.76 16.10 15.57
CA ARG A 201 43.01 17.31 15.91
C ARG A 201 42.08 17.76 14.78
N VAL A 202 41.92 16.97 13.72
CA VAL A 202 40.96 17.25 12.65
C VAL A 202 39.77 16.33 12.81
N VAL A 203 38.57 16.91 12.81
CA VAL A 203 37.31 16.16 12.84
C VAL A 203 36.73 16.16 11.44
N HIS A 204 36.50 14.96 10.90
CA HIS A 204 35.92 14.74 9.58
C HIS A 204 34.49 14.20 9.67
N LEU A 205 33.60 14.75 8.85
CA LEU A 205 32.24 14.29 8.64
C LEU A 205 32.04 13.91 7.17
N GLY A 206 31.59 12.67 6.92
CA GLY A 206 31.28 12.18 5.59
C GLY A 206 30.35 10.95 5.60
N ASP A 207 29.74 10.64 4.46
CA ASP A 207 28.68 9.63 4.35
C ASP A 207 29.19 8.24 3.98
N HIS A 208 30.36 8.14 3.35
CA HIS A 208 30.88 6.89 2.83
C HIS A 208 31.73 6.14 3.88
N PRO A 209 31.37 4.92 4.29
CA PRO A 209 32.05 4.21 5.37
C PRO A 209 33.54 3.95 5.08
N VAL A 210 33.90 3.65 3.84
CA VAL A 210 35.31 3.41 3.46
C VAL A 210 36.05 4.73 3.19
N ALA A 211 35.64 5.47 2.16
CA ALA A 211 36.32 6.69 1.71
C ALA A 211 36.37 7.81 2.76
N ASP A 212 35.32 8.01 3.56
CA ASP A 212 35.29 9.10 4.55
C ASP A 212 35.68 8.64 5.95
N VAL A 213 35.30 7.42 6.36
CA VAL A 213 35.49 7.01 7.76
C VAL A 213 36.74 6.18 7.95
N GLU A 214 36.87 5.05 7.24
CA GLU A 214 38.05 4.18 7.35
C GLU A 214 39.31 4.91 6.89
N SER A 215 39.31 5.50 5.69
CA SER A 215 40.49 6.22 5.17
C SER A 215 40.90 7.40 6.06
N ALA A 216 39.96 8.21 6.54
CA ALA A 216 40.29 9.33 7.42
C ALA A 216 40.93 8.84 8.73
N ARG A 217 40.43 7.74 9.30
CA ARG A 217 41.00 7.13 10.51
C ARG A 217 42.39 6.55 10.27
N GLU A 218 42.62 5.92 9.12
CA GLU A 218 43.96 5.43 8.72
C GLU A 218 44.99 6.58 8.62
N HIS A 219 44.52 7.77 8.25
CA HIS A 219 45.32 8.99 8.23
C HIS A 219 45.42 9.71 9.59
N GLY A 220 44.77 9.17 10.63
CA GLY A 220 44.85 9.66 12.02
C GLY A 220 43.82 10.73 12.38
N LEU A 221 42.81 10.99 11.54
CA LEU A 221 41.72 11.93 11.83
C LEU A 221 40.66 11.31 12.74
N VAL A 222 39.90 12.17 13.44
CA VAL A 222 38.64 11.78 14.08
C VAL A 222 37.55 11.78 13.02
N ALA A 223 37.06 10.62 12.61
CA ALA A 223 36.04 10.51 11.56
C ALA A 223 34.69 10.00 12.10
N ILE A 224 33.63 10.72 11.74
CA ILE A 224 32.25 10.45 12.15
C ILE A 224 31.43 10.15 10.91
N HIS A 225 30.70 9.03 10.96
CA HIS A 225 29.90 8.55 9.84
C HIS A 225 28.56 9.28 9.77
N TYR A 226 28.25 9.83 8.60
CA TYR A 226 26.99 10.51 8.31
C TYR A 226 26.19 9.75 7.23
N PRO A 227 25.62 8.58 7.57
CA PRO A 227 25.07 7.68 6.55
C PRO A 227 23.96 8.33 5.71
N LYS A 228 24.04 8.16 4.39
CA LYS A 228 22.99 8.60 3.46
C LYS A 228 21.63 7.95 3.77
N TYR A 229 21.61 6.63 4.00
CA TYR A 229 20.39 5.86 4.30
C TYR A 229 20.54 4.97 5.53
N SER A 230 19.43 4.80 6.26
CA SER A 230 19.29 3.68 7.19
C SER A 230 19.01 2.39 6.42
N GLY A 231 19.35 1.23 7.02
CA GLY A 231 19.08 -0.07 6.39
C GLY A 231 17.59 -0.34 6.15
N SER A 232 16.71 0.16 7.01
CA SER A 232 15.25 0.04 6.82
C SER A 232 14.76 0.88 5.64
N LEU A 233 15.24 2.12 5.50
CA LEU A 233 14.89 2.98 4.37
C LEU A 233 15.43 2.42 3.05
N GLN A 234 16.67 1.91 3.04
CA GLN A 234 17.25 1.30 1.83
C GLN A 234 16.42 0.12 1.31
N ALA A 235 15.90 -0.74 2.20
CA ALA A 235 15.01 -1.83 1.80
C ALA A 235 13.70 -1.32 1.17
N THR A 236 13.14 -0.24 1.71
CA THR A 236 11.95 0.42 1.17
C THR A 236 12.21 1.04 -0.21
N LEU A 237 13.28 1.82 -0.35
CA LEU A 237 13.66 2.46 -1.63
C LEU A 237 13.92 1.43 -2.73
N LYS A 238 14.55 0.29 -2.37
CA LYS A 238 14.74 -0.83 -3.29
C LYS A 238 13.43 -1.38 -3.82
N LEU A 239 12.42 -1.54 -2.95
CA LEU A 239 11.10 -2.00 -3.37
C LEU A 239 10.39 -0.94 -4.23
N GLU A 240 10.64 0.33 -4.01
CA GLU A 240 10.10 1.42 -4.84
C GLU A 240 10.83 1.58 -6.19
N GLY A 241 11.88 0.78 -6.45
CA GLY A 241 12.67 0.83 -7.68
C GLY A 241 13.69 1.98 -7.73
N LEU A 242 13.87 2.70 -6.62
CA LEU A 242 14.66 3.93 -6.55
C LEU A 242 16.17 3.69 -6.38
N LEU A 243 16.62 2.45 -6.20
CA LEU A 243 18.05 2.10 -6.07
C LEU A 243 18.61 1.35 -7.29
N GLY A 244 17.85 1.28 -8.39
CA GLY A 244 18.32 0.69 -9.65
C GLY A 244 19.28 1.60 -10.41
N GLY A 245 19.99 1.06 -11.39
CA GLY A 245 20.80 1.88 -12.30
C GLY A 245 19.93 2.84 -13.15
N PRO A 246 20.51 3.91 -13.71
CA PRO A 246 19.75 4.87 -14.50
C PRO A 246 19.27 4.27 -15.83
N GLY A 247 18.04 4.59 -16.21
CA GLY A 247 17.43 4.20 -17.48
C GLY A 247 16.05 4.82 -17.66
N ASP A 248 15.41 4.56 -18.80
CA ASP A 248 14.09 5.14 -19.12
C ASP A 248 12.98 4.68 -18.15
N ASP A 249 13.16 3.49 -17.53
CA ASP A 249 12.24 2.95 -16.52
C ASP A 249 12.54 3.43 -15.09
N SER A 250 13.54 4.31 -14.90
CA SER A 250 13.84 4.88 -13.57
C SER A 250 12.66 5.73 -13.10
N PRO A 251 12.14 5.51 -11.88
CA PRO A 251 10.88 6.11 -11.44
C PRO A 251 11.06 7.53 -10.88
N ILE A 252 11.69 8.40 -11.67
CA ILE A 252 11.98 9.81 -11.36
C ILE A 252 11.42 10.73 -12.46
N ASP A 253 11.20 11.98 -12.11
CA ASP A 253 10.79 13.04 -13.00
C ASP A 253 11.95 13.56 -13.86
N SER A 254 11.65 13.93 -15.10
CA SER A 254 12.63 14.37 -16.08
C SER A 254 13.33 15.68 -15.71
N ALA A 255 12.66 16.57 -14.98
CA ALA A 255 13.17 17.89 -14.62
C ALA A 255 13.63 17.96 -13.16
N HIS A 256 12.83 17.41 -12.25
CA HIS A 256 13.01 17.59 -10.81
C HIS A 256 13.47 16.33 -10.06
N GLY A 257 13.78 15.25 -10.79
CA GLY A 257 14.22 13.99 -10.20
C GLY A 257 13.16 13.38 -9.30
N ASP A 258 13.45 13.18 -8.02
CA ASP A 258 12.47 12.70 -7.04
C ASP A 258 11.95 13.80 -6.11
N TYR A 259 12.11 15.07 -6.50
CA TYR A 259 11.66 16.25 -5.74
C TYR A 259 12.32 16.36 -4.35
N GLY A 260 13.40 15.62 -4.10
CA GLY A 260 14.08 15.56 -2.80
C GLY A 260 13.41 14.64 -1.78
N MET A 261 12.36 13.90 -2.18
CA MET A 261 11.62 13.03 -1.27
C MET A 261 12.53 11.98 -0.62
N THR A 262 13.42 11.33 -1.36
CA THR A 262 14.32 10.30 -0.80
C THR A 262 15.27 10.88 0.25
N ALA A 263 15.91 12.00 -0.07
CA ALA A 263 16.83 12.66 0.86
C ALA A 263 16.11 13.14 2.13
N LEU A 264 14.94 13.77 2.00
CA LEU A 264 14.17 14.27 3.15
C LEU A 264 13.61 13.15 4.03
N ARG A 265 13.25 11.99 3.45
CA ARG A 265 12.88 10.79 4.22
C ARG A 265 14.04 10.32 5.09
N ALA A 266 15.26 10.29 4.54
CA ALA A 266 16.44 9.89 5.30
C ALA A 266 16.74 10.86 6.45
N ARG A 267 16.67 12.17 6.18
CA ARG A 267 16.89 13.22 7.18
C ARG A 267 15.87 13.18 8.31
N SER A 268 14.61 12.96 7.98
CA SER A 268 13.53 12.85 8.95
C SER A 268 13.83 11.80 10.01
N LEU A 269 14.41 10.64 9.63
CA LEU A 269 14.72 9.55 10.55
C LEU A 269 15.76 9.88 11.64
N HIS A 270 16.58 10.91 11.41
CA HIS A 270 17.66 11.33 12.29
C HIS A 270 17.36 12.62 13.05
N ARG A 271 16.12 13.13 12.97
CA ARG A 271 15.70 14.29 13.74
C ARG A 271 15.70 14.02 15.25
N ALA A 272 15.83 15.08 16.03
CA ALA A 272 15.81 15.04 17.49
C ALA A 272 14.51 14.47 18.08
N ASP A 273 13.36 14.78 17.48
CA ASP A 273 12.06 14.23 17.86
C ASP A 273 11.96 12.73 17.56
N ALA A 274 12.59 12.26 16.48
CA ALA A 274 12.72 10.84 16.16
C ALA A 274 13.38 10.05 17.31
N ALA A 275 14.47 10.58 17.89
CA ALA A 275 15.21 9.93 18.96
C ALA A 275 14.43 9.82 20.29
N ALA A 276 13.38 10.64 20.47
CA ALA A 276 12.51 10.60 21.64
C ALA A 276 11.41 9.54 21.56
N VAL A 277 11.20 8.92 20.39
CA VAL A 277 10.12 7.95 20.17
C VAL A 277 10.42 6.63 20.92
N PRO A 278 9.49 6.10 21.73
CA PRO A 278 9.69 4.82 22.41
C PRO A 278 9.95 3.66 21.44
N PRO A 279 10.80 2.67 21.79
CA PRO A 279 11.15 1.56 20.89
C PRO A 279 9.94 0.79 20.34
N GLY A 280 8.90 0.57 21.16
CA GLY A 280 7.67 -0.12 20.73
C GLY A 280 6.82 0.66 19.72
N LEU A 281 7.02 1.98 19.61
CA LEU A 281 6.31 2.87 18.68
C LEU A 281 7.18 3.31 17.50
N ARG A 282 8.51 3.13 17.59
CA ARG A 282 9.49 3.58 16.61
C ARG A 282 9.15 3.14 15.19
N ARG A 283 8.69 1.90 14.99
CA ARG A 283 8.37 1.41 13.66
C ARG A 283 7.18 2.10 12.99
N TYR A 284 6.14 2.40 13.77
CA TYR A 284 4.98 3.14 13.28
C TYR A 284 5.38 4.58 12.91
N TRP A 285 6.17 5.22 13.76
CA TRP A 285 6.71 6.54 13.50
C TRP A 285 7.60 6.59 12.25
N GLU A 286 8.48 5.60 12.05
CA GLU A 286 9.32 5.52 10.86
C GLU A 286 8.50 5.34 9.57
N SER A 287 7.46 4.49 9.58
CA SER A 287 6.53 4.39 8.45
C SER A 287 5.77 5.69 8.24
N GLY A 288 5.39 6.38 9.32
CA GLY A 288 4.88 7.75 9.28
C GLY A 288 5.79 8.70 8.54
N ALA A 289 7.08 8.77 8.90
CA ALA A 289 8.04 9.70 8.30
C ALA A 289 8.50 9.31 6.88
N THR A 290 8.57 8.01 6.58
CA THR A 290 9.21 7.52 5.36
C THR A 290 8.24 7.00 4.31
N VAL A 291 6.98 6.76 4.62
CA VAL A 291 5.98 6.28 3.66
C VAL A 291 4.87 7.30 3.53
N PHE A 292 4.22 7.61 4.64
CA PHE A 292 3.04 8.46 4.65
C PHE A 292 3.41 9.95 4.62
N GLY A 293 4.52 10.34 5.25
CA GLY A 293 5.05 11.70 5.32
C GLY A 293 5.11 12.43 3.98
N PRO A 294 5.86 11.92 2.97
CA PRO A 294 5.93 12.56 1.65
C PRO A 294 4.57 12.64 0.96
N VAL A 295 3.73 11.61 1.10
CA VAL A 295 2.41 11.55 0.47
C VAL A 295 1.47 12.60 1.05
N PHE A 296 1.31 12.61 2.38
CA PHE A 296 0.41 13.50 3.09
C PHE A 296 0.90 14.96 3.03
N THR A 297 2.20 15.18 3.08
CA THR A 297 2.77 16.53 2.89
C THR A 297 2.43 17.08 1.51
N GLY A 298 2.63 16.28 0.45
CA GLY A 298 2.25 16.69 -0.89
C GLY A 298 0.74 16.84 -1.07
N PHE A 299 -0.06 15.99 -0.43
CA PHE A 299 -1.53 16.13 -0.42
C PHE A 299 -1.97 17.45 0.22
N ALA A 300 -1.36 17.85 1.33
CA ALA A 300 -1.67 19.10 2.00
C ALA A 300 -1.28 20.32 1.14
N ASP A 301 -0.08 20.31 0.56
CA ASP A 301 0.37 21.36 -0.36
C ASP A 301 -0.56 21.48 -1.57
N TRP A 302 -0.93 20.34 -2.16
CA TRP A 302 -1.87 20.28 -3.27
C TRP A 302 -3.26 20.78 -2.88
N ALA A 303 -3.79 20.41 -1.72
CA ALA A 303 -5.10 20.87 -1.26
C ALA A 303 -5.11 22.40 -1.09
N VAL A 304 -4.05 22.99 -0.54
CA VAL A 304 -3.87 24.43 -0.40
C VAL A 304 -3.79 25.10 -1.78
N GLU A 305 -2.95 24.60 -2.68
CA GLU A 305 -2.81 25.16 -4.03
C GLU A 305 -4.12 25.10 -4.82
N ARG A 306 -4.81 23.95 -4.82
CA ARG A 306 -6.11 23.80 -5.49
C ARG A 306 -7.21 24.66 -4.89
N THR A 307 -7.23 24.83 -3.57
CA THR A 307 -8.19 25.73 -2.91
C THR A 307 -8.03 27.17 -3.42
N ARG A 308 -6.77 27.63 -3.54
CA ARG A 308 -6.45 28.94 -4.12
C ARG A 308 -6.85 29.03 -5.59
N ASP A 309 -6.56 28.01 -6.40
CA ASP A 309 -6.94 27.98 -7.82
C ASP A 309 -8.47 28.05 -8.01
N HIS A 310 -9.20 27.46 -7.07
CA HIS A 310 -10.65 27.55 -6.98
C HIS A 310 -11.13 28.86 -6.33
N GLY A 311 -10.26 29.83 -6.05
CA GLY A 311 -10.65 31.14 -5.51
C GLY A 311 -11.33 31.07 -4.15
N ALA A 312 -11.04 30.03 -3.35
CA ALA A 312 -11.49 29.89 -1.98
C ALA A 312 -10.32 30.15 -1.01
N ASP A 313 -10.64 30.51 0.23
CA ASP A 313 -9.69 30.80 1.31
C ASP A 313 -9.90 29.91 2.54
N HIS A 314 -10.82 28.94 2.45
CA HIS A 314 -11.17 28.03 3.52
C HIS A 314 -11.37 26.59 3.04
N ILE A 315 -10.82 25.64 3.80
CA ILE A 315 -10.96 24.20 3.59
C ILE A 315 -11.75 23.59 4.76
N TYR A 316 -12.81 22.85 4.43
CA TYR A 316 -13.58 22.06 5.38
C TYR A 316 -13.15 20.58 5.31
N CYS A 317 -12.40 20.14 6.30
CA CYS A 317 -11.96 18.74 6.40
C CYS A 317 -13.10 17.89 7.00
N LEU A 318 -13.60 16.91 6.25
CA LEU A 318 -14.72 16.06 6.71
C LEU A 318 -14.30 15.24 7.94
N MET A 319 -15.07 15.32 9.02
CA MET A 319 -14.79 14.65 10.29
C MET A 319 -14.80 13.13 10.13
N ARG A 320 -13.97 12.48 10.95
CA ARG A 320 -13.47 11.08 10.89
C ARG A 320 -12.08 10.95 10.28
N GLU A 321 -11.68 11.78 9.35
CA GLU A 321 -10.26 11.88 8.93
C GLU A 321 -9.78 13.33 9.07
N GLY A 322 -10.74 14.26 9.14
CA GLY A 322 -10.53 15.69 9.03
C GLY A 322 -9.78 16.34 10.19
N GLU A 323 -9.74 15.76 11.39
CA GLU A 323 -8.96 16.35 12.49
C GLU A 323 -7.45 16.31 12.17
N PHE A 324 -6.96 15.14 11.75
CA PHE A 324 -5.56 15.00 11.35
C PHE A 324 -5.27 15.77 10.06
N LEU A 325 -6.16 15.69 9.06
CA LEU A 325 -5.99 16.44 7.80
C LEU A 325 -5.99 17.96 8.01
N SER A 326 -6.87 18.49 8.87
CA SER A 326 -6.88 19.92 9.21
C SER A 326 -5.58 20.33 9.89
N ARG A 327 -5.06 19.53 10.83
CA ARG A 327 -3.77 19.78 11.48
C ARG A 327 -2.61 19.79 10.47
N LEU A 328 -2.62 18.87 9.52
CA LEU A 328 -1.62 18.73 8.48
C LEU A 328 -1.67 19.91 7.49
N ILE A 329 -2.85 20.40 7.15
CA ILE A 329 -3.04 21.50 6.18
C ILE A 329 -2.85 22.87 6.84
N ALA A 330 -3.07 23.00 8.14
CA ALA A 330 -3.05 24.28 8.84
C ALA A 330 -1.75 25.08 8.61
N GLU A 331 -0.58 24.45 8.75
CA GLU A 331 0.71 25.16 8.59
C GLU A 331 0.97 25.63 7.14
N PRO A 332 0.92 24.77 6.10
CA PRO A 332 1.06 25.23 4.72
C PRO A 332 -0.08 26.16 4.27
N GLY A 333 -1.28 25.99 4.84
CA GLY A 333 -2.43 26.88 4.62
C GLY A 333 -2.17 28.29 5.14
N MET A 334 -1.63 28.43 6.35
CA MET A 334 -1.28 29.75 6.91
C MET A 334 -0.26 30.51 6.04
N ASP A 335 0.78 29.83 5.56
CA ASP A 335 1.77 30.43 4.64
C ASP A 335 1.11 30.91 3.32
N ALA A 336 -0.02 30.31 2.97
CA ALA A 336 -0.76 30.52 1.74
C ALA A 336 -1.96 31.47 1.86
N GLY A 337 -2.33 31.90 3.07
CA GLY A 337 -3.56 32.66 3.34
C GLY A 337 -4.84 31.81 3.31
N ILE A 338 -4.73 30.50 3.52
CA ILE A 338 -5.85 29.55 3.53
C ILE A 338 -6.05 29.02 4.95
N SER A 339 -7.29 29.10 5.43
CA SER A 339 -7.70 28.60 6.73
C SER A 339 -8.35 27.22 6.63
N THR A 340 -8.35 26.47 7.73
CA THR A 340 -8.95 25.13 7.77
C THR A 340 -9.85 24.98 8.98
N SER A 341 -10.92 24.20 8.81
CA SER A 341 -11.79 23.77 9.90
C SER A 341 -12.23 22.32 9.66
N THR A 342 -12.89 21.74 10.65
CA THR A 342 -13.49 20.42 10.50
C THR A 342 -15.00 20.51 10.33
N LEU A 343 -15.58 19.59 9.55
CA LEU A 343 -17.01 19.55 9.27
C LEU A 343 -17.59 18.16 9.56
N TRP A 344 -18.55 18.07 10.47
CA TRP A 344 -19.22 16.81 10.80
C TRP A 344 -20.09 16.33 9.64
N ALA A 345 -19.68 15.24 9.01
CA ALA A 345 -20.45 14.55 7.99
C ALA A 345 -20.14 13.06 8.06
N SER A 346 -21.18 12.21 8.16
CA SER A 346 -21.04 10.77 7.95
C SER A 346 -21.93 10.33 6.80
N ARG A 347 -21.51 9.26 6.11
CA ARG A 347 -22.31 8.66 5.04
C ARG A 347 -23.73 8.33 5.52
N GLN A 348 -23.86 7.81 6.74
CA GLN A 348 -25.15 7.47 7.34
C GLN A 348 -26.03 8.70 7.55
N VAL A 349 -25.52 9.75 8.21
CA VAL A 349 -26.31 10.96 8.49
C VAL A 349 -26.68 11.69 7.20
N CYS A 350 -25.75 11.78 6.24
CA CYS A 350 -26.02 12.41 4.96
C CYS A 350 -27.06 11.62 4.15
N ALA A 351 -27.02 10.28 4.19
CA ALA A 351 -28.01 9.45 3.50
C ALA A 351 -29.40 9.57 4.15
N LEU A 352 -29.50 9.47 5.48
CA LEU A 352 -30.77 9.60 6.22
C LEU A 352 -31.41 10.98 6.02
N SER A 353 -30.61 12.03 6.03
CA SER A 353 -31.10 13.41 5.81
C SER A 353 -31.67 13.63 4.40
N ASN A 354 -31.31 12.78 3.44
CA ASN A 354 -31.78 12.81 2.05
C ASN A 354 -32.97 11.86 1.77
N VAL A 355 -33.59 11.29 2.80
CA VAL A 355 -34.85 10.55 2.65
C VAL A 355 -36.01 11.54 2.73
N PHE A 356 -36.71 11.76 1.61
CA PHE A 356 -37.82 12.72 1.52
C PHE A 356 -39.18 12.01 1.43
N GLU A 357 -39.25 10.93 0.66
CA GLU A 357 -40.49 10.21 0.37
C GLU A 357 -40.51 8.80 0.99
N GLY A 358 -39.35 8.31 1.43
CA GLY A 358 -39.23 6.95 1.96
C GLY A 358 -39.42 5.90 0.87
N SER A 359 -38.99 6.20 -0.36
CA SER A 359 -39.12 5.29 -1.50
C SER A 359 -38.08 4.17 -1.43
N PRO A 360 -38.34 3.01 -2.08
CA PRO A 360 -37.35 1.94 -2.16
C PRO A 360 -36.00 2.40 -2.74
N GLU A 361 -35.99 3.35 -3.67
CA GLU A 361 -34.76 3.88 -4.26
C GLU A 361 -33.95 4.74 -3.27
N GLU A 362 -34.61 5.57 -2.46
CA GLU A 362 -33.96 6.33 -1.38
C GLU A 362 -33.39 5.39 -0.31
N LEU A 363 -34.13 4.33 0.02
CA LEU A 363 -33.73 3.37 1.04
C LEU A 363 -32.69 2.35 0.56
N ARG A 364 -32.61 2.08 -0.75
CA ARG A 364 -31.56 1.21 -1.33
C ARG A 364 -30.15 1.77 -1.11
N GLY A 365 -30.01 3.09 -0.99
CA GLY A 365 -28.73 3.75 -0.71
C GLY A 365 -28.04 3.29 0.60
N PHE A 366 -28.79 2.80 1.58
CA PHE A 366 -28.26 2.33 2.88
C PHE A 366 -27.55 0.97 2.82
N LEU A 367 -27.64 0.29 1.68
CA LEU A 367 -27.16 -1.08 1.48
C LEU A 367 -25.82 -1.14 0.78
N VAL A 368 -25.38 -0.03 0.18
CA VAL A 368 -24.11 0.09 -0.53
C VAL A 368 -22.98 0.20 0.50
N ARG A 369 -22.66 -0.94 1.10
CA ARG A 369 -21.60 -1.11 2.11
C ARG A 369 -21.02 -2.53 2.06
N ARG A 370 -19.86 -2.73 2.71
CA ARG A 370 -19.12 -4.01 2.70
C ARG A 370 -19.99 -5.14 3.20
N HIS A 371 -20.66 -4.95 4.33
CA HIS A 371 -21.63 -5.89 4.88
C HIS A 371 -23.05 -5.32 4.86
N ALA A 372 -23.92 -5.94 4.07
CA ALA A 372 -25.34 -5.63 4.11
C ALA A 372 -25.85 -5.66 5.57
N PRO A 373 -26.68 -4.69 5.98
CA PRO A 373 -27.26 -4.69 7.33
C PRO A 373 -27.98 -6.00 7.63
N SER A 374 -28.08 -6.35 8.90
CA SER A 374 -29.23 -7.17 9.29
C SER A 374 -30.53 -6.36 9.15
N VAL A 375 -31.66 -7.05 9.00
CA VAL A 375 -32.97 -6.38 8.97
C VAL A 375 -33.14 -5.50 10.21
N GLY A 376 -32.80 -6.01 11.40
CA GLY A 376 -32.86 -5.25 12.65
C GLY A 376 -31.92 -4.04 12.67
N GLN A 377 -30.73 -4.12 12.08
CA GLN A 377 -29.84 -2.96 11.95
C GLN A 377 -30.42 -1.89 11.04
N LEU A 378 -30.99 -2.27 9.89
CA LEU A 378 -31.64 -1.33 8.98
C LEU A 378 -32.82 -0.63 9.68
N LEU A 379 -33.69 -1.38 10.36
CA LEU A 379 -34.83 -0.81 11.10
C LEU A 379 -34.39 0.19 12.17
N ARG A 380 -33.37 -0.16 12.97
CA ARG A 380 -32.79 0.77 13.97
C ARG A 380 -32.25 2.04 13.33
N GLN A 381 -31.57 1.93 12.18
CA GLN A 381 -31.04 3.08 11.44
C GLN A 381 -32.15 3.99 10.91
N LEU A 382 -33.27 3.42 10.49
CA LEU A 382 -34.45 4.15 10.01
C LEU A 382 -35.35 4.66 11.15
N GLY A 383 -35.04 4.33 12.40
CA GLY A 383 -35.83 4.70 13.57
C GLY A 383 -37.14 3.92 13.73
N VAL A 384 -37.26 2.75 13.09
CA VAL A 384 -38.46 1.91 13.12
C VAL A 384 -38.32 0.82 14.18
N ALA A 385 -39.30 0.69 15.08
CA ALA A 385 -39.33 -0.41 16.05
C ALA A 385 -39.60 -1.76 15.37
N ILE A 386 -38.85 -2.80 15.76
CA ILE A 386 -38.98 -4.16 15.17
C ILE A 386 -40.41 -4.70 15.31
N ASP A 387 -41.06 -4.43 16.44
CA ASP A 387 -42.43 -4.89 16.72
C ASP A 387 -43.50 -4.22 15.83
N ASN A 388 -43.14 -3.11 15.16
CA ASN A 388 -44.06 -2.37 14.32
C ASN A 388 -44.22 -2.96 12.92
N VAL A 389 -43.41 -3.94 12.49
CA VAL A 389 -43.46 -4.48 11.12
C VAL A 389 -43.89 -5.94 11.12
N ALA A 390 -45.06 -6.22 10.53
CA ALA A 390 -45.63 -7.55 10.49
C ALA A 390 -44.72 -8.54 9.74
N GLY A 391 -44.39 -9.67 10.38
CA GLY A 391 -43.60 -10.75 9.78
C GLY A 391 -42.08 -10.56 9.80
N ILE A 392 -41.56 -9.42 10.28
CA ILE A 392 -40.12 -9.12 10.28
C ILE A 392 -39.39 -9.56 11.57
N SER A 393 -40.10 -9.74 12.68
CA SER A 393 -39.47 -10.09 13.97
C SER A 393 -38.60 -11.37 13.91
N SER A 394 -38.99 -12.36 13.11
CA SER A 394 -38.21 -13.60 12.87
C SER A 394 -37.02 -13.43 11.92
N LEU A 395 -36.93 -12.30 11.22
CA LEU A 395 -35.89 -11.96 10.24
C LEU A 395 -34.86 -10.94 10.78
N THR A 396 -35.03 -10.48 12.02
CA THR A 396 -34.21 -9.41 12.65
C THR A 396 -32.70 -9.62 12.49
N ASP A 397 -32.22 -10.84 12.70
CA ASP A 397 -30.79 -11.18 12.63
C ASP A 397 -30.35 -11.63 11.23
N ARG A 398 -31.26 -11.71 10.26
CA ARG A 398 -30.95 -12.04 8.87
C ARG A 398 -30.27 -10.86 8.20
N ARG A 399 -29.19 -11.15 7.48
CA ARG A 399 -28.47 -10.18 6.67
C ARG A 399 -29.16 -9.96 5.35
N LEU A 400 -29.18 -8.71 4.88
CA LEU A 400 -29.85 -8.29 3.65
C LEU A 400 -29.05 -8.64 2.37
N ASP A 401 -27.95 -9.39 2.48
CA ASP A 401 -27.22 -9.98 1.34
C ASP A 401 -27.81 -11.34 0.90
N VAL A 402 -28.82 -11.83 1.60
CA VAL A 402 -29.63 -12.98 1.18
C VAL A 402 -30.46 -12.58 -0.06
N PRO A 403 -30.39 -13.34 -1.18
CA PRO A 403 -31.16 -13.04 -2.39
C PRO A 403 -32.67 -12.92 -2.10
N GLY A 404 -33.33 -11.90 -2.67
CA GLY A 404 -34.76 -11.64 -2.52
C GLY A 404 -35.16 -10.95 -1.21
N LEU A 405 -34.50 -11.30 -0.08
CA LEU A 405 -34.85 -10.77 1.25
C LEU A 405 -34.81 -9.24 1.31
N LEU A 406 -33.91 -8.62 0.56
CA LEU A 406 -33.79 -7.18 0.52
C LEU A 406 -35.01 -6.51 -0.11
N ASP A 407 -35.36 -6.91 -1.33
CA ASP A 407 -36.47 -6.31 -2.05
C ASP A 407 -37.77 -6.55 -1.27
N ASP A 408 -37.94 -7.75 -0.70
CA ASP A 408 -39.06 -8.07 0.19
C ASP A 408 -39.10 -7.14 1.43
N THR A 409 -37.95 -6.87 2.06
CA THR A 409 -37.86 -6.00 3.24
C THR A 409 -38.20 -4.55 2.86
N LEU A 410 -37.65 -4.05 1.76
CA LEU A 410 -37.92 -2.69 1.29
C LEU A 410 -39.39 -2.52 0.88
N GLU A 411 -39.95 -3.49 0.15
CA GLU A 411 -41.35 -3.50 -0.25
C GLU A 411 -42.27 -3.53 0.97
N ALA A 412 -41.97 -4.36 1.98
CA ALA A 412 -42.72 -4.40 3.23
C ALA A 412 -42.69 -3.07 3.99
N LEU A 413 -41.53 -2.41 4.05
CA LEU A 413 -41.39 -1.10 4.72
C LEU A 413 -42.11 0.02 3.97
N CYS A 414 -42.06 0.02 2.64
CA CYS A 414 -42.62 1.08 1.81
C CYS A 414 -44.13 0.92 1.58
N SER A 415 -44.66 -0.30 1.68
CA SER A 415 -46.09 -0.59 1.46
C SER A 415 -46.97 -0.26 2.67
N ASP A 416 -46.40 -0.24 3.87
CA ASP A 416 -47.10 0.19 5.09
C ASP A 416 -46.98 1.71 5.27
N GLU A 417 -48.08 2.43 5.03
CA GLU A 417 -48.14 3.89 5.12
C GLU A 417 -47.71 4.44 6.48
N ARG A 418 -48.00 3.72 7.57
CA ARG A 418 -47.65 4.14 8.92
C ARG A 418 -46.14 4.05 9.13
N ILE A 419 -45.52 2.95 8.71
CA ILE A 419 -44.06 2.76 8.81
C ILE A 419 -43.34 3.76 7.91
N ARG A 420 -43.80 3.91 6.66
CA ARG A 420 -43.24 4.89 5.71
C ARG A 420 -43.28 6.31 6.28
N SER A 421 -44.40 6.71 6.89
CA SER A 421 -44.54 8.00 7.56
C SER A 421 -43.58 8.15 8.75
N GLU A 422 -43.37 7.10 9.54
CA GLU A 422 -42.44 7.09 10.67
C GLU A 422 -40.98 7.28 10.22
N ILE A 423 -40.58 6.63 9.12
CA ILE A 423 -39.26 6.79 8.50
C ILE A 423 -39.06 8.22 8.02
N VAL A 424 -40.02 8.77 7.26
CA VAL A 424 -39.93 10.14 6.71
C VAL A 424 -39.89 11.18 7.84
N LEU A 425 -40.70 11.01 8.90
CA LEU A 425 -40.68 11.92 10.06
C LEU A 425 -39.34 11.88 10.79
N THR A 426 -38.75 10.69 10.96
CA THR A 426 -37.43 10.53 11.59
C THR A 426 -36.34 11.20 10.74
N ALA A 427 -36.35 10.96 9.43
CA ALA A 427 -35.44 11.59 8.49
C ALA A 427 -35.57 13.12 8.47
N ALA A 428 -36.80 13.65 8.47
CA ALA A 428 -37.04 15.10 8.49
C ALA A 428 -36.48 15.77 9.74
N ARG A 429 -36.68 15.18 10.93
CA ARG A 429 -36.11 15.71 12.18
C ARG A 429 -34.58 15.73 12.18
N LEU A 430 -33.96 14.66 11.68
CA LEU A 430 -32.50 14.62 11.55
C LEU A 430 -32.02 15.66 10.54
N ARG A 431 -32.72 15.80 9.40
CA ARG A 431 -32.41 16.77 8.36
C ARG A 431 -32.43 18.20 8.90
N ASP A 432 -33.48 18.57 9.64
CA ASP A 432 -33.62 19.92 10.21
C ASP A 432 -32.44 20.24 11.14
N ARG A 433 -32.09 19.32 12.05
CA ARG A 433 -30.94 19.49 12.96
C ARG A 433 -29.62 19.56 12.22
N TYR A 434 -29.44 18.74 11.18
CA TYR A 434 -28.21 18.73 10.40
C TYR A 434 -28.06 20.02 9.58
N VAL A 435 -29.13 20.52 8.96
CA VAL A 435 -29.13 21.82 8.27
C VAL A 435 -28.79 22.94 9.25
N GLN A 436 -29.39 22.96 10.45
CA GLN A 436 -29.05 23.94 11.49
C GLN A 436 -27.57 23.87 11.90
N TYR A 437 -26.99 22.68 12.02
CA TYR A 437 -25.55 22.53 12.22
C TYR A 437 -24.75 23.14 11.06
N LEU A 438 -25.08 22.79 9.81
CA LEU A 438 -24.40 23.29 8.62
C LEU A 438 -24.46 24.83 8.52
N ASP A 439 -25.57 25.44 8.92
CA ASP A 439 -25.75 26.91 8.96
C ASP A 439 -24.79 27.62 9.90
N THR A 440 -24.32 26.93 10.95
CA THR A 440 -23.34 27.50 11.88
C THR A 440 -21.90 27.35 11.39
N GLN A 441 -21.64 26.47 10.43
CA GLN A 441 -20.29 26.12 9.98
C GLN A 441 -19.96 26.66 8.59
N LEU A 442 -20.94 26.66 7.69
CA LEU A 442 -20.76 27.02 6.29
C LEU A 442 -21.12 28.50 6.04
N PRO A 443 -20.55 29.13 5.01
CA PRO A 443 -20.97 30.46 4.58
C PRO A 443 -22.42 30.43 4.07
N GLU A 444 -23.05 31.60 4.00
CA GLU A 444 -24.43 31.73 3.48
C GLU A 444 -24.56 31.37 1.99
N SER A 445 -23.50 31.62 1.21
CA SER A 445 -23.43 31.31 -0.22
C SER A 445 -21.98 31.22 -0.70
N GLY A 446 -21.78 30.74 -1.93
CA GLY A 446 -20.47 30.73 -2.60
C GLY A 446 -19.86 29.33 -2.72
N ARG A 447 -18.54 29.25 -2.63
CA ARG A 447 -17.79 28.02 -2.88
C ARG A 447 -17.39 27.35 -1.57
N ILE A 448 -17.62 26.05 -1.48
CA ILE A 448 -17.25 25.19 -0.35
C ILE A 448 -16.20 24.20 -0.86
N VAL A 449 -15.02 24.22 -0.25
CA VAL A 449 -13.97 23.23 -0.53
C VAL A 449 -13.96 22.19 0.58
N LEU A 450 -14.26 20.96 0.24
CA LEU A 450 -14.23 19.80 1.13
C LEU A 450 -12.92 19.03 0.94
N VAL A 451 -12.32 18.57 2.03
CA VAL A 451 -11.14 17.69 2.00
C VAL A 451 -11.42 16.39 2.75
N ASP A 452 -11.03 15.26 2.14
CA ASP A 452 -11.18 13.90 2.67
C ASP A 452 -10.13 12.95 2.04
N LEU A 453 -10.06 11.68 2.44
CA LEU A 453 -9.18 10.68 1.83
C LEU A 453 -9.73 10.14 0.51
N GLY A 454 -11.03 9.81 0.44
CA GLY A 454 -11.62 9.15 -0.74
C GLY A 454 -12.82 8.25 -0.42
N TRP A 455 -13.27 7.37 -1.32
CA TRP A 455 -12.76 7.16 -2.69
C TRP A 455 -13.82 7.46 -3.75
N GLY A 456 -15.10 7.39 -3.39
CA GLY A 456 -16.22 7.53 -4.32
C GLY A 456 -16.90 8.90 -4.30
N GLY A 457 -16.61 9.79 -3.35
CA GLY A 457 -17.27 11.11 -3.26
C GLY A 457 -18.75 11.08 -2.82
N THR A 458 -19.22 9.96 -2.25
CA THR A 458 -20.63 9.78 -1.86
C THR A 458 -21.08 10.78 -0.80
N ILE A 459 -20.25 11.10 0.19
CA ILE A 459 -20.60 12.07 1.24
C ILE A 459 -20.81 13.46 0.62
N GLN A 460 -19.88 13.92 -0.22
CA GLN A 460 -20.01 15.18 -0.96
C GLN A 460 -21.29 15.20 -1.81
N ALA A 461 -21.62 14.12 -2.51
CA ALA A 461 -22.82 14.06 -3.34
C ALA A 461 -24.11 14.18 -2.52
N LEU A 462 -24.18 13.49 -1.38
CA LEU A 462 -25.33 13.57 -0.47
C LEU A 462 -25.42 14.95 0.20
N LEU A 463 -24.28 15.55 0.57
CA LEU A 463 -24.25 16.88 1.14
C LEU A 463 -24.68 17.95 0.13
N ALA A 464 -24.19 17.87 -1.12
CA ALA A 464 -24.60 18.77 -2.19
C ALA A 464 -26.12 18.66 -2.47
N ARG A 465 -26.68 17.44 -2.50
CA ARG A 465 -28.13 17.23 -2.64
C ARG A 465 -28.91 17.82 -1.46
N LEU A 466 -28.44 17.64 -0.23
CA LEU A 466 -29.06 18.20 0.96
C LEU A 466 -29.06 19.73 0.91
N LEU A 467 -27.92 20.34 0.62
CA LEU A 467 -27.79 21.80 0.52
C LEU A 467 -28.70 22.37 -0.59
N ALA A 468 -28.74 21.74 -1.76
CA ALA A 468 -29.65 22.15 -2.83
C ALA A 468 -31.14 22.09 -2.41
N SER A 469 -31.52 21.12 -1.57
CA SER A 469 -32.90 21.01 -1.06
C SER A 469 -33.32 22.17 -0.14
N THR A 470 -32.34 22.90 0.42
CA THR A 470 -32.60 24.11 1.23
C THR A 470 -32.80 25.37 0.37
N GLY A 471 -32.68 25.26 -0.96
CA GLY A 471 -32.74 26.40 -1.88
C GLY A 471 -31.46 27.22 -1.95
N ARG A 472 -30.35 26.74 -1.37
CA ARG A 472 -29.04 27.40 -1.42
C ARG A 472 -28.23 26.97 -2.64
N GLU A 473 -27.61 27.95 -3.27
CA GLU A 473 -26.68 27.73 -4.38
C GLU A 473 -25.25 27.70 -3.84
N PHE A 474 -24.71 26.49 -3.67
CA PHE A 474 -23.30 26.29 -3.35
C PHE A 474 -22.58 25.60 -4.49
N ASP A 475 -21.36 26.03 -4.75
CA ASP A 475 -20.41 25.28 -5.57
C ASP A 475 -19.52 24.44 -4.66
N VAL A 476 -19.72 23.13 -4.67
CA VAL A 476 -19.03 22.20 -3.77
C VAL A 476 -17.89 21.50 -4.52
N VAL A 477 -16.67 21.84 -4.14
CA VAL A 477 -15.43 21.22 -4.65
C VAL A 477 -14.94 20.20 -3.63
N GLY A 478 -14.66 18.97 -4.07
CA GLY A 478 -14.08 17.93 -3.24
C GLY A 478 -12.65 17.61 -3.65
N LEU A 479 -11.72 17.73 -2.69
CA LEU A 479 -10.30 17.45 -2.85
C LEU A 479 -9.95 16.22 -2.00
N TYR A 480 -9.51 15.15 -2.66
CA TYR A 480 -9.32 13.84 -2.02
C TYR A 480 -7.87 13.36 -2.14
N LEU A 481 -7.39 12.55 -1.19
CA LEU A 481 -6.09 11.87 -1.33
C LEU A 481 -6.07 11.03 -2.61
N ALA A 482 -7.12 10.22 -2.85
CA ALA A 482 -7.39 9.68 -4.17
C ALA A 482 -8.87 9.38 -4.38
N THR A 483 -9.26 9.15 -5.64
CA THR A 483 -10.62 8.74 -6.01
C THR A 483 -10.59 7.58 -6.98
N ASN A 484 -11.62 6.73 -6.92
CA ASN A 484 -11.80 5.58 -7.81
C ASN A 484 -12.78 5.91 -8.96
N ALA A 485 -13.03 4.94 -9.84
CA ALA A 485 -13.92 5.12 -10.98
C ALA A 485 -15.37 5.49 -10.60
N ALA A 486 -15.83 5.14 -9.38
CA ALA A 486 -17.20 5.45 -8.93
C ALA A 486 -17.45 6.96 -8.78
N ALA A 487 -16.39 7.76 -8.58
CA ALA A 487 -16.48 9.22 -8.59
C ALA A 487 -16.96 9.78 -9.95
N GLY A 488 -16.82 9.00 -11.04
CA GLY A 488 -17.27 9.39 -12.38
C GLY A 488 -18.76 9.69 -12.47
N THR A 489 -19.61 8.88 -11.80
CA THR A 489 -21.06 9.10 -11.76
C THR A 489 -21.42 10.45 -11.17
N HIS A 490 -20.72 10.85 -10.10
CA HIS A 490 -20.95 12.11 -9.42
C HIS A 490 -20.41 13.31 -10.22
N ARG A 491 -19.29 13.15 -10.94
CA ARG A 491 -18.82 14.16 -11.90
C ARG A 491 -19.78 14.38 -13.05
N LEU A 492 -20.37 13.32 -13.60
CA LEU A 492 -21.40 13.42 -14.65
C LEU A 492 -22.66 14.13 -14.13
N ALA A 493 -22.92 14.07 -12.82
CA ALA A 493 -23.98 14.84 -12.17
C ALA A 493 -23.57 16.30 -11.87
N GLY A 494 -22.40 16.76 -12.32
CA GLY A 494 -21.94 18.14 -12.20
C GLY A 494 -21.07 18.45 -10.99
N LEU A 495 -20.75 17.46 -10.14
CA LEU A 495 -19.91 17.70 -8.95
C LEU A 495 -18.42 17.77 -9.31
N GLN A 496 -17.71 18.71 -8.68
CA GLN A 496 -16.27 18.84 -8.82
C GLN A 496 -15.58 17.93 -7.80
N ILE A 497 -14.93 16.88 -8.29
CA ILE A 497 -14.25 15.87 -7.48
C ILE A 497 -12.86 15.70 -8.04
N GLU A 498 -11.83 15.90 -7.23
CA GLU A 498 -10.42 15.80 -7.64
C GLU A 498 -9.64 14.93 -6.66
N GLY A 499 -8.72 14.10 -7.19
CA GLY A 499 -7.82 13.30 -6.36
C GLY A 499 -6.35 13.69 -6.56
N TYR A 500 -5.59 13.74 -5.47
CA TYR A 500 -4.16 14.02 -5.46
C TYR A 500 -3.35 12.86 -6.05
N ALA A 501 -3.25 11.73 -5.37
CA ALA A 501 -2.42 10.61 -5.82
C ALA A 501 -3.02 9.88 -7.04
N ALA A 502 -4.35 9.70 -7.06
CA ALA A 502 -5.08 9.16 -8.19
C ALA A 502 -6.45 9.84 -8.33
N SER A 503 -6.87 10.13 -9.56
CA SER A 503 -8.10 10.86 -9.84
C SER A 503 -8.99 10.05 -10.78
N GLY A 504 -10.21 9.71 -10.35
CA GLY A 504 -11.12 8.87 -11.13
C GLY A 504 -10.58 7.47 -11.42
N GLY A 505 -9.72 6.93 -10.56
CA GLY A 505 -9.08 5.64 -10.73
C GLY A 505 -7.90 5.63 -11.70
N GLN A 506 -7.31 6.78 -12.06
CA GLN A 506 -6.16 6.83 -12.97
C GLN A 506 -4.86 7.23 -12.26
N PRO A 507 -3.70 6.61 -12.61
CA PRO A 507 -3.55 5.47 -13.54
C PRO A 507 -4.15 4.15 -13.00
N GLU A 508 -4.89 3.43 -13.83
CA GLU A 508 -5.71 2.28 -13.45
C GLU A 508 -4.99 1.20 -12.65
N LEU A 509 -3.83 0.74 -13.13
CA LEU A 509 -3.09 -0.36 -12.50
C LEU A 509 -2.67 -0.03 -11.06
N MET A 510 -2.12 1.16 -10.82
CA MET A 510 -1.71 1.58 -9.48
C MET A 510 -2.89 1.93 -8.58
N ALA A 511 -3.91 2.59 -9.13
CA ALA A 511 -5.12 2.95 -8.41
C ALA A 511 -5.87 1.71 -7.93
N ASN A 512 -6.01 0.67 -8.77
CA ASN A 512 -6.66 -0.58 -8.39
C ASN A 512 -5.93 -1.31 -7.26
N GLN A 513 -4.59 -1.29 -7.26
CA GLN A 513 -3.80 -1.86 -6.16
C GLN A 513 -4.02 -1.11 -4.85
N LEU A 514 -4.06 0.23 -4.90
CA LEU A 514 -4.38 1.06 -3.74
C LEU A 514 -5.79 0.76 -3.22
N MET A 515 -6.77 0.65 -4.13
CA MET A 515 -8.18 0.39 -3.82
C MET A 515 -8.44 -1.03 -3.32
N ARG A 516 -7.45 -1.94 -3.39
CA ARG A 516 -7.58 -3.30 -2.85
C ARG A 516 -7.47 -3.35 -1.32
N SER A 517 -6.82 -2.36 -0.69
CA SER A 517 -6.68 -2.27 0.77
C SER A 517 -6.67 -0.82 1.28
N PRO A 518 -7.69 0.00 0.96
CA PRO A 518 -7.74 1.39 1.40
C PRO A 518 -7.85 1.54 2.92
N GLU A 519 -8.37 0.51 3.60
CA GLU A 519 -8.64 0.53 5.04
C GLU A 519 -7.39 0.76 5.86
N VAL A 520 -6.23 0.28 5.38
CA VAL A 520 -4.95 0.51 6.07
C VAL A 520 -4.61 2.00 6.10
N LEU A 521 -5.04 2.78 5.11
CA LEU A 521 -4.84 4.23 5.05
C LEU A 521 -5.86 4.99 5.88
N GLU A 522 -7.13 4.60 5.80
CA GLU A 522 -8.22 5.19 6.60
C GLU A 522 -7.91 5.10 8.10
N GLN A 523 -7.42 3.95 8.55
CA GLN A 523 -7.03 3.72 9.94
C GLN A 523 -5.96 4.69 10.46
N LEU A 524 -5.12 5.26 9.60
CA LEU A 524 -4.06 6.21 9.98
C LEU A 524 -4.65 7.58 10.36
N CYS A 525 -5.76 7.97 9.74
CA CYS A 525 -6.33 9.31 9.86
C CYS A 525 -7.49 9.38 10.86
N MET A 526 -7.97 8.25 11.37
CA MET A 526 -9.11 8.23 12.29
C MET A 526 -8.84 8.86 13.65
N PRO A 527 -9.74 9.73 14.17
CA PRO A 527 -9.70 10.25 15.52
C PRO A 527 -10.12 9.19 16.54
N ASP A 528 -9.86 9.46 17.82
CA ASP A 528 -10.18 8.60 18.96
C ASP A 528 -11.64 8.78 19.42
N ILE A 529 -12.58 8.86 18.47
CA ILE A 529 -14.01 9.13 18.72
C ILE A 529 -14.89 8.27 17.80
N GLY A 530 -16.12 7.99 18.22
CA GLY A 530 -17.05 7.19 17.44
C GLY A 530 -17.60 7.91 16.20
N SER A 531 -18.26 7.14 15.33
CA SER A 531 -18.88 7.67 14.11
C SER A 531 -20.05 8.59 14.44
N LEU A 532 -20.25 9.63 13.63
CA LEU A 532 -21.41 10.51 13.74
C LEU A 532 -22.71 9.75 13.41
N VAL A 533 -23.63 9.72 14.37
CA VAL A 533 -24.93 9.04 14.28
C VAL A 533 -26.09 10.03 14.15
N SER A 534 -26.04 11.17 14.84
CA SER A 534 -27.12 12.17 14.85
C SER A 534 -26.63 13.53 15.35
N PHE A 535 -27.55 14.48 15.52
CA PHE A 535 -27.35 15.75 16.21
C PHE A 535 -28.38 15.90 17.34
N ASP A 536 -27.97 16.50 18.46
CA ASP A 536 -28.84 16.81 19.59
C ASP A 536 -29.65 18.12 19.36
N ASP A 537 -30.46 18.51 20.35
CA ASP A 537 -31.31 19.72 20.25
C ASP A 537 -30.51 21.03 20.30
N GLU A 538 -29.24 20.99 20.68
CA GLU A 538 -28.30 22.10 20.59
C GLU A 538 -27.43 22.04 19.33
N HIS A 539 -27.78 21.16 18.37
CA HIS A 539 -27.07 20.92 17.11
C HIS A 539 -25.63 20.40 17.30
N ARG A 540 -25.34 19.76 18.43
CA ARG A 540 -24.05 19.12 18.69
C ARG A 540 -24.04 17.69 18.16
N PRO A 541 -22.87 17.20 17.68
CA PRO A 541 -22.75 15.85 17.12
C PRO A 541 -22.98 14.78 18.20
N VAL A 542 -23.80 13.79 17.88
CA VAL A 542 -24.02 12.58 18.68
C VAL A 542 -23.24 11.43 18.04
N LEU A 543 -22.32 10.84 18.81
CA LEU A 543 -21.35 9.85 18.33
C LEU A 543 -21.67 8.44 18.84
N SER A 544 -21.27 7.43 18.08
CA SER A 544 -21.25 6.03 18.54
C SER A 544 -20.15 5.80 19.59
N ILE A 545 -20.14 4.61 20.19
CA ILE A 545 -19.07 4.20 21.10
C ILE A 545 -17.82 3.88 20.25
N ASP A 546 -16.68 4.48 20.59
CA ASP A 546 -15.37 4.07 20.06
C ASP A 546 -14.85 2.87 20.86
N ARG A 547 -14.40 1.82 20.15
CA ARG A 547 -13.84 0.59 20.72
C ARG A 547 -12.36 0.41 20.40
N THR A 548 -11.70 1.43 19.84
CA THR A 548 -10.28 1.37 19.47
C THR A 548 -9.42 1.12 20.71
N SER A 549 -8.50 0.15 20.61
CA SER A 549 -7.59 -0.14 21.72
C SER A 549 -6.61 1.00 21.95
N ARG A 550 -6.27 1.28 23.23
CA ARG A 550 -5.24 2.29 23.58
C ARG A 550 -3.89 2.04 22.91
N THR A 551 -3.56 0.77 22.66
CA THR A 551 -2.34 0.40 21.94
C THR A 551 -2.38 0.87 20.50
N GLN A 552 -3.48 0.61 19.78
CA GLN A 552 -3.64 1.05 18.40
C GLN A 552 -3.69 2.58 18.30
N VAL A 553 -4.33 3.27 19.26
CA VAL A 553 -4.29 4.73 19.37
C VAL A 553 -2.85 5.25 19.45
N ALA A 554 -2.03 4.71 20.37
CA ALA A 554 -0.64 5.13 20.51
C ALA A 554 0.20 4.85 19.26
N GLN A 555 -0.06 3.73 18.58
CA GLN A 555 0.60 3.38 17.32
C GLN A 555 0.21 4.35 16.20
N ARG A 556 -1.07 4.69 16.07
CA ARG A 556 -1.58 5.68 15.11
C ARG A 556 -1.00 7.07 15.35
N VAL A 557 -0.99 7.54 16.60
CA VAL A 557 -0.36 8.83 16.96
C VAL A 557 1.12 8.83 16.55
N ALA A 558 1.84 7.74 16.79
CA ALA A 558 3.23 7.63 16.34
C ALA A 558 3.38 7.75 14.82
N VAL A 559 2.49 7.13 14.02
CA VAL A 559 2.47 7.34 12.56
C VAL A 559 2.25 8.81 12.23
N GLN A 560 1.22 9.44 12.80
CA GLN A 560 0.85 10.83 12.54
C GLN A 560 1.99 11.80 12.91
N ASP A 561 2.70 11.56 14.00
CA ASP A 561 3.86 12.33 14.42
C ASP A 561 5.04 12.16 13.44
N GLY A 562 5.20 10.96 12.88
CA GLY A 562 6.16 10.69 11.81
C GLY A 562 5.82 11.48 10.53
N ILE A 563 4.55 11.50 10.13
CA ILE A 563 4.07 12.29 8.99
C ILE A 563 4.42 13.77 9.17
N LEU A 564 4.10 14.32 10.34
CA LEU A 564 4.42 15.72 10.66
C LEU A 564 5.93 15.98 10.76
N ALA A 565 6.74 14.99 11.17
CA ALA A 565 8.19 15.14 11.20
C ALA A 565 8.77 15.32 9.80
N PHE A 566 8.27 14.56 8.82
CA PHE A 566 8.62 14.79 7.41
C PHE A 566 8.14 16.15 6.92
N GLN A 567 6.89 16.53 7.22
CA GLN A 567 6.35 17.84 6.81
C GLN A 567 7.18 19.00 7.35
N ARG A 568 7.63 18.93 8.61
CA ARG A 568 8.49 19.95 9.20
C ARG A 568 9.83 20.09 8.46
N GLU A 569 10.44 18.98 8.04
CA GLU A 569 11.65 19.05 7.19
C GLU A 569 11.32 19.64 5.83
N TRP A 570 10.25 19.17 5.17
CA TRP A 570 9.81 19.72 3.89
C TRP A 570 9.62 21.25 3.96
N LEU A 571 8.85 21.74 4.93
CA LEU A 571 8.59 23.17 5.11
C LEU A 571 9.87 23.95 5.45
N ARG A 572 10.81 23.36 6.20
CA ARG A 572 12.12 23.98 6.48
C ARG A 572 12.88 24.27 5.18
N TYR A 573 12.87 23.33 4.23
CA TYR A 573 13.50 23.52 2.92
C TYR A 573 12.66 24.39 1.97
N ARG A 574 11.34 24.25 1.98
CA ARG A 574 10.44 25.09 1.17
C ARG A 574 10.53 26.58 1.53
N ARG A 575 10.79 26.88 2.80
CA ARG A 575 10.99 28.24 3.33
C ARG A 575 12.44 28.74 3.21
N SER A 576 13.38 27.90 2.74
CA SER A 576 14.75 28.35 2.45
C SER A 576 14.80 29.17 1.15
N GLU A 577 15.87 29.95 0.97
CA GLU A 577 16.01 30.82 -0.20
C GLU A 577 16.19 30.06 -1.52
N THR A 578 16.81 28.87 -1.49
CA THR A 578 16.82 27.97 -2.65
C THR A 578 15.46 27.29 -2.80
N ALA A 579 14.76 27.60 -3.88
CA ALA A 579 13.43 27.08 -4.15
C ALA A 579 13.38 25.54 -4.19
N MET A 580 12.31 24.96 -3.64
CA MET A 580 11.95 23.55 -3.80
C MET A 580 10.85 23.42 -4.86
N PRO A 581 10.85 22.37 -5.70
CA PRO A 581 9.75 22.12 -6.64
C PRO A 581 8.46 21.78 -5.89
N SER A 582 7.29 21.94 -6.53
CA SER A 582 6.01 21.66 -5.85
C SER A 582 5.71 20.16 -5.83
N LEU A 583 5.28 19.65 -4.67
CA LEU A 583 4.80 18.27 -4.57
C LEU A 583 3.42 18.06 -5.22
N SER A 584 2.77 19.14 -5.68
CA SER A 584 1.54 19.09 -6.47
C SER A 584 1.77 18.73 -7.94
N GLU A 585 3.01 18.78 -8.42
CA GLU A 585 3.35 18.46 -9.80
C GLU A 585 3.06 16.98 -10.12
N ALA A 586 2.79 16.70 -11.41
CA ALA A 586 2.38 15.36 -11.84
C ALA A 586 3.42 14.27 -11.49
N GLY A 587 4.71 14.58 -11.62
CA GLY A 587 5.79 13.64 -11.26
C GLY A 587 5.81 13.32 -9.77
N ALA A 588 5.66 14.33 -8.91
CA ALA A 588 5.60 14.16 -7.45
C ALA A 588 4.36 13.36 -7.02
N ARG A 589 3.19 13.65 -7.62
CA ARG A 589 1.95 12.91 -7.41
C ARG A 589 2.06 11.44 -7.79
N ASN A 590 2.68 11.14 -8.94
CA ASN A 590 2.94 9.78 -9.38
C ASN A 590 3.91 9.04 -8.44
N ALA A 591 4.92 9.75 -7.91
CA ALA A 591 5.82 9.19 -6.90
C ALA A 591 5.11 8.92 -5.57
N ALA A 592 4.23 9.81 -5.13
CA ALA A 592 3.38 9.58 -3.95
C ALA A 592 2.47 8.36 -4.13
N LEU A 593 1.82 8.23 -5.29
CA LEU A 593 1.01 7.04 -5.63
C LEU A 593 1.86 5.77 -5.60
N ARG A 594 3.05 5.79 -6.22
CA ARG A 594 3.99 4.65 -6.19
C ARG A 594 4.37 4.25 -4.77
N THR A 595 4.65 5.21 -3.89
CA THR A 595 4.97 4.94 -2.47
C THR A 595 3.80 4.27 -1.75
N LEU A 596 2.56 4.75 -1.93
CA LEU A 596 1.36 4.13 -1.34
C LEU A 596 1.10 2.75 -1.91
N THR A 597 1.10 2.61 -3.23
CA THR A 597 0.86 1.35 -3.92
C THR A 597 1.91 0.30 -3.54
N ARG A 598 3.19 0.68 -3.40
CA ARG A 598 4.24 -0.22 -2.90
C ARG A 598 3.94 -0.66 -1.47
N PHE A 599 3.55 0.24 -0.58
CA PHE A 599 3.20 -0.14 0.80
C PHE A 599 2.03 -1.13 0.83
N VAL A 600 0.98 -0.87 0.04
CA VAL A 600 -0.21 -1.73 0.01
C VAL A 600 0.06 -3.08 -0.67
N ALA A 601 0.67 -3.10 -1.85
CA ALA A 601 0.83 -4.33 -2.63
C ALA A 601 2.12 -5.12 -2.29
N ARG A 602 3.13 -4.45 -1.75
CA ARG A 602 4.48 -5.00 -1.51
C ARG A 602 5.09 -4.46 -0.19
N PRO A 603 4.42 -4.64 0.95
CA PRO A 603 4.98 -4.21 2.23
C PRO A 603 6.28 -4.95 2.54
N THR A 604 7.18 -4.28 3.24
CA THR A 604 8.29 -4.96 3.92
C THR A 604 7.74 -5.88 5.01
N ALA A 605 8.49 -6.93 5.38
CA ALA A 605 8.08 -7.82 6.48
C ALA A 605 7.83 -7.07 7.80
N ALA A 606 8.58 -5.98 8.04
CA ALA A 606 8.39 -5.16 9.21
C ALA A 606 7.10 -4.32 9.16
N GLU A 607 6.77 -3.74 8.01
CA GLU A 607 5.49 -3.02 7.82
C GLU A 607 4.31 -3.98 7.95
N ALA A 608 4.38 -5.13 7.29
CA ALA A 608 3.35 -6.16 7.34
C ALA A 608 3.09 -6.63 8.79
N SER A 609 4.16 -6.86 9.56
CA SER A 609 4.06 -7.24 10.97
C SER A 609 3.53 -6.12 11.88
N ALA A 610 3.83 -4.85 11.57
CA ALA A 610 3.40 -3.72 12.38
C ALA A 610 1.92 -3.39 12.16
N PHE A 611 1.51 -3.25 10.89
CA PHE A 611 0.17 -2.81 10.55
C PHE A 611 -0.84 -3.96 10.42
N GLY A 612 -0.39 -5.21 10.20
CA GLY A 612 -1.29 -6.35 10.09
C GLY A 612 -2.07 -6.65 11.38
N ALA A 613 -1.60 -6.19 12.54
CA ALA A 613 -2.27 -6.42 13.82
C ALA A 613 -3.37 -5.40 14.15
N TRP A 614 -3.56 -4.35 13.33
CA TRP A 614 -4.59 -3.34 13.57
C TRP A 614 -6.00 -3.91 13.36
N ALA A 615 -6.95 -3.42 14.16
CA ALA A 615 -8.37 -3.73 14.00
C ALA A 615 -9.05 -2.66 13.13
N HIS A 616 -10.07 -3.07 12.35
CA HIS A 616 -10.91 -2.16 11.56
C HIS A 616 -12.38 -2.20 12.02
N ASP A 617 -13.04 -1.04 11.98
CA ASP A 617 -14.46 -0.84 12.33
C ASP A 617 -15.28 -0.52 11.07
N ASP A 618 -16.43 -1.18 10.88
CA ASP A 618 -17.29 -1.04 9.70
C ASP A 618 -18.37 0.04 9.95
N ASN A 619 -18.48 1.02 9.05
CA ASN A 619 -19.03 2.37 9.31
C ASN A 619 -20.54 2.52 9.37
N PHE A 620 -21.23 1.65 10.11
CA PHE A 620 -22.69 1.66 10.16
C PHE A 620 -23.26 1.21 11.52
N GLY A 621 -22.50 1.38 12.60
CA GLY A 621 -22.94 1.00 13.94
C GLY A 621 -23.09 -0.52 14.12
N SER A 622 -22.27 -1.32 13.44
CA SER A 622 -22.11 -2.74 13.76
C SER A 622 -21.19 -2.90 14.97
N ASP A 623 -21.48 -3.87 15.84
CA ASP A 623 -20.69 -4.13 17.05
C ASP A 623 -19.43 -5.00 16.82
N SER A 624 -19.02 -5.21 15.55
CA SER A 624 -17.98 -6.19 15.17
C SER A 624 -16.65 -5.51 14.79
N THR A 625 -15.63 -5.67 15.63
CA THR A 625 -14.23 -5.33 15.29
C THR A 625 -13.52 -6.57 14.72
N GLU A 626 -13.01 -6.49 13.49
CA GLU A 626 -12.20 -7.55 12.87
C GLU A 626 -10.74 -7.11 12.76
N GLY A 627 -9.79 -7.99 13.11
CA GLY A 627 -8.37 -7.75 12.89
C GLY A 627 -8.00 -7.86 11.40
N LEU A 628 -7.01 -7.10 10.94
CA LEU A 628 -6.48 -7.20 9.57
C LEU A 628 -5.79 -8.55 9.26
N LEU A 629 -5.53 -9.37 10.28
CA LEU A 629 -4.98 -10.74 10.19
C LEU A 629 -5.93 -11.79 10.83
N PRO A 630 -6.90 -12.34 10.08
CA PRO A 630 -7.71 -13.45 10.57
C PRO A 630 -6.84 -14.72 10.76
N PRO A 631 -6.79 -15.36 11.95
CA PRO A 631 -5.95 -16.54 12.20
C PRO A 631 -6.16 -17.69 11.21
N GLU A 632 -7.42 -17.90 10.80
CA GLU A 632 -7.77 -18.93 9.81
C GLU A 632 -7.16 -18.67 8.43
N LEU A 633 -7.09 -17.39 8.01
CA LEU A 633 -6.48 -17.04 6.73
C LEU A 633 -4.96 -17.18 6.78
N VAL A 634 -4.33 -16.85 7.91
CA VAL A 634 -2.89 -17.08 8.10
C VAL A 634 -2.55 -18.57 7.89
N ARG A 635 -3.40 -19.49 8.35
CA ARG A 635 -3.24 -20.93 8.14
C ARG A 635 -3.37 -21.34 6.65
N ARG A 636 -4.17 -20.63 5.86
CA ARG A 636 -4.36 -20.89 4.41
C ARG A 636 -3.21 -20.38 3.54
N MET A 637 -2.50 -19.33 3.95
CA MET A 637 -1.45 -18.66 3.13
C MET A 637 -0.38 -19.58 2.52
N PRO A 638 0.09 -20.65 3.19
CA PRO A 638 1.05 -21.58 2.58
C PRO A 638 0.54 -22.33 1.34
N TYR A 639 -0.79 -22.42 1.17
CA TYR A 639 -1.44 -23.19 0.11
C TYR A 639 -1.97 -22.32 -1.03
N LEU A 640 -2.00 -20.99 -0.83
CA LEU A 640 -2.53 -20.05 -1.80
C LEU A 640 -1.49 -19.71 -2.87
N THR A 641 -1.96 -19.57 -4.10
CA THR A 641 -1.24 -18.96 -5.21
C THR A 641 -1.70 -17.51 -5.42
N PRO A 642 -0.97 -16.69 -6.21
CA PRO A 642 -1.45 -15.35 -6.59
C PRO A 642 -2.89 -15.35 -7.13
N ALA A 643 -3.26 -16.35 -7.95
CA ALA A 643 -4.62 -16.49 -8.48
C ALA A 643 -5.67 -16.80 -7.40
N ASP A 644 -5.28 -17.50 -6.34
CA ASP A 644 -6.19 -17.76 -5.21
C ASP A 644 -6.35 -16.51 -4.35
N VAL A 645 -5.28 -15.75 -4.14
CA VAL A 645 -5.32 -14.48 -3.40
C VAL A 645 -6.24 -13.45 -4.07
N GLU A 646 -6.23 -13.38 -5.39
CA GLU A 646 -7.11 -12.48 -6.16
C GLU A 646 -8.61 -12.80 -5.96
N LYS A 647 -8.94 -14.09 -5.80
CA LYS A 647 -10.32 -14.53 -5.53
C LYS A 647 -10.79 -14.22 -4.11
N ILE A 648 -9.88 -13.94 -3.18
CA ILE A 648 -10.24 -13.55 -1.81
C ILE A 648 -10.86 -12.15 -1.86
N THR A 649 -12.14 -12.09 -1.53
CA THR A 649 -12.87 -10.81 -1.53
C THR A 649 -12.35 -9.88 -0.44
N MET A 650 -12.56 -8.57 -0.60
CA MET A 650 -12.26 -7.60 0.47
C MET A 650 -13.05 -7.89 1.75
N ARG A 651 -14.20 -8.59 1.68
CA ARG A 651 -14.98 -9.06 2.84
C ARG A 651 -14.26 -10.12 3.66
N GLU A 652 -13.50 -10.99 3.01
CA GLU A 652 -12.73 -12.04 3.68
C GLU A 652 -11.39 -11.50 4.18
N LEU A 653 -10.70 -10.66 3.41
CA LEU A 653 -9.37 -10.16 3.75
C LEU A 653 -9.10 -8.74 3.23
N TYR A 654 -8.90 -7.84 4.18
CA TYR A 654 -8.58 -6.43 3.93
C TYR A 654 -7.22 -6.24 3.26
N TRP A 655 -6.15 -6.85 3.80
CA TRP A 655 -4.79 -6.60 3.33
C TRP A 655 -4.01 -7.88 2.97
N PRO A 656 -4.28 -8.50 1.80
CA PRO A 656 -3.66 -9.76 1.42
C PRO A 656 -2.14 -9.73 1.37
N ALA A 657 -1.55 -8.66 0.84
CA ALA A 657 -0.10 -8.54 0.75
C ALA A 657 0.56 -8.40 2.13
N GLY A 658 -0.10 -7.73 3.09
CA GLY A 658 0.33 -7.70 4.49
C GLY A 658 0.32 -9.09 5.11
N VAL A 659 -0.77 -9.84 4.94
CA VAL A 659 -0.90 -11.20 5.48
C VAL A 659 0.13 -12.13 4.84
N ALA A 660 0.28 -12.10 3.52
CA ALA A 660 1.28 -12.88 2.82
C ALA A 660 2.70 -12.47 3.24
N GLY A 661 2.97 -11.18 3.47
CA GLY A 661 4.27 -10.68 3.91
C GLY A 661 4.73 -11.27 5.25
N VAL A 662 3.78 -11.62 6.12
CA VAL A 662 4.03 -12.30 7.41
C VAL A 662 4.03 -13.82 7.26
N ALA A 663 3.06 -14.39 6.54
CA ALA A 663 2.77 -15.83 6.56
C ALA A 663 3.41 -16.62 5.40
N ASN A 664 3.64 -16.00 4.24
CA ASN A 664 4.23 -16.63 3.05
C ASN A 664 4.96 -15.59 2.18
N ARG A 665 6.23 -15.34 2.50
CA ARG A 665 7.05 -14.32 1.82
C ARG A 665 7.16 -14.55 0.31
N SER A 666 7.23 -15.79 -0.15
CA SER A 666 7.32 -16.11 -1.58
C SER A 666 6.06 -15.69 -2.32
N LEU A 667 4.88 -15.99 -1.75
CA LEU A 667 3.59 -15.55 -2.28
C LEU A 667 3.49 -14.02 -2.35
N ALA A 668 3.92 -13.32 -1.28
CA ALA A 668 3.91 -11.85 -1.25
C ALA A 668 4.78 -11.25 -2.36
N VAL A 669 5.99 -11.78 -2.54
CA VAL A 669 6.93 -11.31 -3.57
C VAL A 669 6.38 -11.56 -4.98
N ILE A 670 5.91 -12.78 -5.28
CA ILE A 670 5.40 -13.11 -6.62
C ILE A 670 4.15 -12.30 -6.94
N SER A 671 3.18 -12.24 -6.02
CA SER A 671 1.92 -11.50 -6.22
C SER A 671 2.20 -10.01 -6.43
N GLY A 672 3.09 -9.42 -5.63
CA GLY A 672 3.43 -8.01 -5.74
C GLY A 672 4.20 -7.68 -7.03
N LEU A 673 5.11 -8.55 -7.49
CA LEU A 673 5.81 -8.36 -8.76
C LEU A 673 4.88 -8.51 -9.96
N ALA A 674 4.00 -9.52 -9.96
CA ALA A 674 3.01 -9.72 -11.01
C ALA A 674 2.07 -8.52 -11.12
N ALA A 675 1.54 -8.06 -9.98
CA ALA A 675 0.68 -6.87 -9.93
C ALA A 675 1.41 -5.63 -10.48
N ALA A 676 2.66 -5.37 -10.06
CA ALA A 676 3.44 -4.24 -10.55
C ALA A 676 3.75 -4.30 -12.05
N ALA A 677 3.94 -5.50 -12.59
CA ALA A 677 4.19 -5.73 -14.02
C ALA A 677 2.91 -5.81 -14.87
N GLY A 678 1.72 -5.76 -14.26
CA GLY A 678 0.45 -5.98 -14.96
C GLY A 678 0.27 -7.40 -15.49
N VAL A 679 0.99 -8.37 -14.92
CA VAL A 679 0.90 -9.79 -15.29
C VAL A 679 -0.29 -10.39 -14.54
N PRO A 680 -1.26 -11.02 -15.25
CA PRO A 680 -2.40 -11.69 -14.61
C PRO A 680 -1.95 -12.72 -13.57
N PRO A 681 -2.58 -12.77 -12.38
CA PRO A 681 -2.18 -13.72 -11.32
C PRO A 681 -2.24 -15.19 -11.75
N GLU A 682 -3.08 -15.53 -12.73
CA GLU A 682 -3.17 -16.88 -13.29
C GLU A 682 -1.90 -17.32 -14.04
N GLU A 683 -1.19 -16.40 -14.70
CA GLU A 683 0.03 -16.71 -15.46
C GLU A 683 1.21 -17.08 -14.55
N VAL A 684 1.21 -16.55 -13.32
CA VAL A 684 2.22 -16.82 -12.29
C VAL A 684 1.78 -17.89 -11.28
N SER A 685 0.65 -18.55 -11.53
CA SER A 685 0.06 -19.57 -10.66
C SER A 685 -0.12 -20.88 -11.43
N PRO A 686 0.91 -21.73 -11.58
CA PRO A 686 0.83 -22.92 -12.42
C PRO A 686 -0.25 -23.91 -11.94
N GLU A 687 -0.88 -24.60 -12.89
CA GLU A 687 -1.81 -25.68 -12.58
C GLU A 687 -1.13 -26.79 -11.77
N ALA A 688 -1.85 -27.31 -10.78
CA ALA A 688 -1.36 -28.36 -9.93
C ALA A 688 -1.14 -29.65 -10.74
N ALA A 689 0.01 -30.29 -10.53
CA ALA A 689 0.32 -31.55 -11.18
C ALA A 689 -0.69 -32.68 -10.82
N ALA A 690 -1.42 -32.54 -9.71
CA ALA A 690 -2.49 -33.43 -9.29
C ALA A 690 -3.65 -33.52 -10.30
N GLY A 691 -3.85 -32.50 -11.15
CA GLY A 691 -5.05 -32.37 -11.99
C GLY A 691 -6.21 -31.71 -11.25
N PRO A 692 -7.42 -31.72 -11.84
CA PRO A 692 -8.59 -31.08 -11.24
C PRO A 692 -9.09 -31.81 -9.99
N VAL A 693 -9.78 -31.07 -9.12
CA VAL A 693 -10.60 -31.62 -8.03
C VAL A 693 -12.06 -31.49 -8.42
N GLU A 694 -12.83 -32.55 -8.21
CA GLU A 694 -14.25 -32.58 -8.54
C GLU A 694 -15.09 -32.86 -7.28
N VAL A 695 -16.25 -32.20 -7.17
CA VAL A 695 -17.19 -32.39 -6.08
C VAL A 695 -18.57 -32.73 -6.64
N TYR A 696 -19.16 -33.79 -6.13
CA TYR A 696 -20.47 -34.30 -6.52
C TYR A 696 -21.39 -34.36 -5.31
N VAL A 697 -22.66 -33.99 -5.50
CA VAL A 697 -23.71 -34.12 -4.48
C VAL A 697 -24.74 -35.14 -4.94
N ASP A 698 -24.91 -36.20 -4.17
CA ASP A 698 -25.96 -37.19 -4.41
C ASP A 698 -27.24 -36.80 -3.67
N THR A 699 -28.33 -36.66 -4.42
CA THR A 699 -29.69 -36.39 -3.93
C THR A 699 -30.56 -37.66 -3.87
N GLY A 700 -29.96 -38.84 -4.10
CA GLY A 700 -30.63 -40.14 -4.07
C GLY A 700 -30.60 -40.92 -5.41
N ALA A 701 -29.68 -40.58 -6.31
CA ALA A 701 -29.55 -41.15 -7.66
C ALA A 701 -28.12 -41.65 -7.96
N ASP A 702 -27.36 -42.05 -6.93
CA ASP A 702 -25.98 -42.56 -7.06
C ASP A 702 -25.07 -41.62 -7.86
N PHE A 703 -25.16 -40.31 -7.58
CA PHE A 703 -24.42 -39.22 -8.26
C PHE A 703 -24.70 -39.06 -9.77
N VAL A 704 -25.49 -39.94 -10.41
CA VAL A 704 -25.76 -39.93 -11.86
C VAL A 704 -26.49 -38.65 -12.30
N ASN A 705 -27.43 -38.19 -11.48
CA ASN A 705 -28.21 -36.96 -11.70
C ASN A 705 -27.88 -35.88 -10.66
N GLY A 706 -26.77 -36.05 -9.93
CA GLY A 706 -26.35 -35.13 -8.88
C GLY A 706 -25.72 -33.87 -9.44
N HIS A 707 -25.70 -32.79 -8.64
CA HIS A 707 -24.95 -31.59 -8.99
C HIS A 707 -23.45 -31.87 -8.91
N LYS A 708 -22.69 -31.34 -9.87
CA LYS A 708 -21.24 -31.50 -9.99
C LYS A 708 -20.59 -30.14 -10.19
N GLU A 709 -19.48 -29.92 -9.50
CA GLU A 709 -18.57 -28.79 -9.73
C GLU A 709 -17.12 -29.27 -9.85
N VAL A 710 -16.32 -28.55 -10.64
CA VAL A 710 -14.92 -28.89 -10.94
C VAL A 710 -14.04 -27.66 -10.80
N ALA A 711 -12.91 -27.81 -10.11
CA ALA A 711 -11.89 -26.78 -10.03
C ALA A 711 -10.55 -27.28 -10.58
N VAL A 712 -9.96 -26.48 -11.46
CA VAL A 712 -8.54 -26.58 -11.78
C VAL A 712 -7.77 -26.01 -10.60
N THR A 713 -7.12 -26.89 -9.84
CA THR A 713 -6.29 -26.47 -8.71
C THR A 713 -4.95 -25.94 -9.20
N ARG A 714 -4.40 -24.97 -8.49
CA ARG A 714 -3.08 -24.38 -8.76
C ARG A 714 -2.17 -24.65 -7.58
N SER A 715 -0.87 -24.83 -7.85
CA SER A 715 0.11 -25.14 -6.80
C SER A 715 1.10 -23.99 -6.62
N GLY A 716 1.38 -23.68 -5.36
CA GLY A 716 2.50 -22.83 -5.00
C GLY A 716 3.84 -23.51 -5.31
N ARG A 717 4.93 -22.74 -5.15
CA ARG A 717 6.31 -23.23 -5.37
C ARG A 717 6.64 -24.50 -4.58
N ASP A 718 5.99 -24.68 -3.42
CA ASP A 718 6.25 -25.79 -2.50
C ASP A 718 5.37 -27.02 -2.79
N GLY A 719 4.60 -27.02 -3.89
CA GLY A 719 3.68 -28.12 -4.27
C GLY A 719 2.39 -28.18 -3.46
N MET A 720 2.17 -27.17 -2.62
CA MET A 720 0.99 -27.01 -1.77
C MET A 720 -0.14 -26.35 -2.57
N SER A 721 -1.36 -26.82 -2.36
CA SER A 721 -2.55 -26.35 -3.09
C SER A 721 -3.75 -26.29 -2.14
N ILE A 722 -4.68 -25.38 -2.42
CA ILE A 722 -6.00 -25.36 -1.79
C ILE A 722 -7.06 -25.27 -2.87
N VAL A 723 -8.20 -25.91 -2.62
CA VAL A 723 -9.38 -25.81 -3.48
C VAL A 723 -10.58 -25.45 -2.64
N ARG A 724 -11.42 -24.54 -3.16
CA ARG A 724 -12.73 -24.18 -2.62
C ARG A 724 -13.75 -24.31 -3.73
N LEU A 725 -14.74 -25.18 -3.54
CA LEU A 725 -15.80 -25.46 -4.50
C LEU A 725 -17.15 -25.34 -3.81
N ARG A 726 -18.10 -24.61 -4.42
CA ARG A 726 -19.47 -24.48 -3.94
C ARG A 726 -20.41 -25.12 -4.93
N VAL A 727 -21.22 -26.06 -4.46
CA VAL A 727 -22.16 -26.85 -5.25
C VAL A 727 -23.56 -26.78 -4.63
N GLU A 728 -24.60 -26.95 -5.45
CA GLU A 728 -25.98 -27.01 -4.97
C GLU A 728 -26.18 -28.23 -4.05
N GLY A 729 -26.81 -27.99 -2.90
CA GLY A 729 -26.89 -28.95 -1.79
C GLY A 729 -28.30 -29.41 -1.45
N VAL A 730 -29.30 -29.04 -2.24
CA VAL A 730 -30.71 -29.35 -1.96
C VAL A 730 -30.93 -30.86 -1.94
N GLY A 731 -31.35 -31.39 -0.79
CA GLY A 731 -31.60 -32.83 -0.62
C GLY A 731 -30.34 -33.70 -0.59
N ALA A 732 -29.18 -33.12 -0.27
CA ALA A 732 -27.91 -33.84 -0.19
C ALA A 732 -27.97 -35.03 0.78
N ARG A 733 -27.63 -36.22 0.28
CA ARG A 733 -27.47 -37.46 1.05
C ARG A 733 -26.01 -37.89 1.16
N ARG A 734 -25.22 -37.67 0.11
CA ARG A 734 -23.78 -37.93 0.10
C ARG A 734 -23.04 -36.84 -0.67
N VAL A 735 -21.83 -36.54 -0.24
CA VAL A 735 -20.89 -35.63 -0.91
C VAL A 735 -19.69 -36.47 -1.32
N ARG A 736 -19.41 -36.55 -2.62
CA ARG A 736 -18.23 -37.24 -3.17
C ARG A 736 -17.22 -36.20 -3.64
N ILE A 737 -15.96 -36.41 -3.30
CA ILE A 737 -14.84 -35.53 -3.63
C ILE A 737 -13.79 -36.39 -4.33
N ASP A 738 -13.47 -36.04 -5.56
CA ASP A 738 -12.42 -36.70 -6.34
C ASP A 738 -11.18 -35.83 -6.23
N PRO A 739 -10.18 -36.22 -5.41
CA PRO A 739 -9.20 -35.27 -4.90
C PRO A 739 -8.02 -35.03 -5.85
N ALA A 740 -7.91 -35.78 -6.95
CA ALA A 740 -6.89 -35.61 -7.98
C ALA A 740 -7.27 -36.36 -9.26
N GLY A 741 -6.82 -35.84 -10.41
CA GLY A 741 -6.91 -36.47 -11.73
C GLY A 741 -5.71 -37.37 -12.11
N ARG A 742 -4.72 -37.54 -11.23
CA ARG A 742 -3.50 -38.34 -11.49
C ARG A 742 -3.10 -39.21 -10.31
N ARG A 743 -2.48 -40.37 -10.59
CA ARG A 743 -1.92 -41.27 -9.56
C ARG A 743 -0.73 -40.63 -8.86
N GLY A 744 -0.63 -40.81 -7.55
CA GLY A 744 0.45 -40.27 -6.74
C GLY A 744 0.17 -40.38 -5.25
N LEU A 745 1.04 -39.75 -4.46
CA LEU A 745 0.78 -39.51 -3.05
C LEU A 745 0.06 -38.18 -2.88
N LEU A 746 -1.01 -38.21 -2.10
CA LEU A 746 -1.81 -37.06 -1.73
C LEU A 746 -1.70 -36.86 -0.23
N ARG A 747 -1.10 -35.76 0.20
CA ARG A 747 -1.12 -35.31 1.60
C ARG A 747 -2.31 -34.38 1.79
N VAL A 748 -3.29 -34.74 2.61
CA VAL A 748 -4.48 -33.90 2.92
C VAL A 748 -4.31 -33.32 4.31
N ASP A 749 -3.99 -32.03 4.40
CA ASP A 749 -3.73 -31.37 5.67
C ASP A 749 -5.04 -30.96 6.38
N TRP A 750 -6.08 -30.63 5.62
CA TRP A 750 -7.47 -30.64 6.10
C TRP A 750 -8.47 -30.72 4.95
N LEU A 751 -9.68 -31.18 5.28
CA LEU A 751 -10.88 -31.15 4.45
C LEU A 751 -12.03 -30.57 5.26
N THR A 752 -12.72 -29.56 4.75
CA THR A 752 -13.91 -28.97 5.36
C THR A 752 -15.10 -29.05 4.42
N ILE A 753 -16.22 -29.56 4.91
CA ILE A 753 -17.51 -29.59 4.22
C ILE A 753 -18.47 -28.69 4.99
N ALA A 754 -18.85 -27.57 4.40
CA ALA A 754 -19.74 -26.58 4.99
C ALA A 754 -21.13 -26.66 4.34
N PHE A 755 -22.16 -26.94 5.14
CA PHE A 755 -23.54 -27.04 4.72
C PHE A 755 -24.27 -25.71 5.01
N HIS A 756 -24.64 -24.98 3.97
CA HIS A 756 -25.41 -23.74 4.07
C HIS A 756 -26.90 -24.06 4.18
N LEU A 757 -27.54 -23.58 5.25
CA LEU A 757 -28.92 -23.90 5.60
C LEU A 757 -29.84 -22.70 5.39
N HIS A 758 -31.06 -22.90 4.88
CA HIS A 758 -32.03 -21.81 4.67
C HIS A 758 -32.31 -20.97 5.93
N ASN A 759 -32.23 -21.61 7.10
CA ASN A 759 -32.58 -21.00 8.37
C ASN A 759 -31.40 -20.72 9.33
N ALA A 760 -30.14 -20.77 8.87
CA ALA A 760 -28.98 -20.45 9.70
C ALA A 760 -28.15 -19.31 9.10
N VAL A 761 -27.49 -18.50 9.95
CA VAL A 761 -26.55 -17.46 9.52
C VAL A 761 -25.19 -18.07 9.20
N GLU A 762 -24.70 -18.93 10.10
CA GLU A 762 -23.45 -19.68 9.92
C GLU A 762 -23.71 -21.06 9.31
N PRO A 763 -22.87 -21.52 8.36
CA PRO A 763 -22.98 -22.86 7.82
C PRO A 763 -22.57 -23.91 8.87
N TYR A 764 -23.19 -25.09 8.81
CA TYR A 764 -22.75 -26.23 9.62
C TYR A 764 -21.49 -26.83 9.00
N LYS A 765 -20.37 -26.82 9.72
CA LYS A 765 -19.06 -27.24 9.20
C LYS A 765 -18.66 -28.61 9.75
N VAL A 766 -18.23 -29.49 8.86
CA VAL A 766 -17.57 -30.77 9.19
C VAL A 766 -16.11 -30.66 8.75
N THR A 767 -15.17 -30.67 9.69
CA THR A 767 -13.74 -30.54 9.41
C THR A 767 -13.02 -31.82 9.76
N VAL A 768 -12.28 -32.37 8.79
CA VAL A 768 -11.44 -33.55 8.90
C VAL A 768 -9.98 -33.12 8.82
N THR A 769 -9.24 -33.28 9.92
CA THR A 769 -7.79 -32.98 10.01
C THR A 769 -6.92 -34.23 10.15
N SER A 770 -7.55 -35.39 10.37
CA SER A 770 -6.91 -36.70 10.38
C SER A 770 -7.85 -37.70 9.75
N LEU A 771 -7.31 -38.53 8.86
CA LEU A 771 -7.99 -39.64 8.22
C LEU A 771 -7.87 -40.93 9.07
N ASP A 772 -7.21 -40.88 10.23
CA ASP A 772 -7.23 -41.99 11.20
C ASP A 772 -8.58 -42.07 11.94
N ASP A 773 -9.34 -40.96 11.97
CA ASP A 773 -10.68 -40.85 12.60
C ASP A 773 -11.82 -41.45 11.74
N LEU A 774 -11.48 -42.25 10.73
CA LEU A 774 -12.42 -43.03 9.89
C LEU A 774 -13.34 -43.97 10.69
N ALA A 775 -13.11 -44.16 11.99
CA ALA A 775 -13.94 -44.95 12.89
C ALA A 775 -15.35 -44.35 13.14
N GLY A 776 -15.61 -43.12 12.72
CA GLY A 776 -16.90 -42.42 12.85
C GLY A 776 -17.87 -42.56 11.67
N GLN A 777 -17.97 -43.73 11.00
CA GLN A 777 -18.99 -44.19 10.02
C GLN A 777 -19.43 -43.30 8.83
N GLN A 778 -19.09 -42.01 8.75
CA GLN A 778 -19.64 -41.08 7.74
C GLN A 778 -18.67 -40.80 6.58
N LEU A 779 -17.37 -41.08 6.73
CA LEU A 779 -16.37 -40.86 5.68
C LEU A 779 -15.88 -42.20 5.11
N ALA A 780 -15.91 -42.37 3.78
CA ALA A 780 -15.42 -43.55 3.08
C ALA A 780 -14.36 -43.17 2.04
N LEU A 781 -13.33 -44.00 1.90
CA LEU A 781 -12.25 -43.85 0.93
C LEU A 781 -12.33 -44.96 -0.12
N ILE A 782 -12.46 -44.60 -1.40
CA ILE A 782 -12.50 -45.53 -2.54
C ILE A 782 -11.32 -45.22 -3.46
N GLY A 783 -10.60 -46.24 -3.92
CA GLY A 783 -9.43 -46.06 -4.78
C GLY A 783 -8.24 -45.34 -4.10
N LEU A 784 -8.32 -45.15 -2.78
CA LEU A 784 -7.35 -44.45 -1.94
C LEU A 784 -6.89 -45.37 -0.81
N ARG A 785 -5.57 -45.47 -0.61
CA ARG A 785 -4.96 -46.23 0.49
C ARG A 785 -4.34 -45.27 1.51
N PRO A 786 -4.83 -45.21 2.75
CA PRO A 786 -4.17 -44.43 3.79
C PRO A 786 -2.82 -45.05 4.16
N LEU A 787 -1.78 -44.24 4.13
CA LEU A 787 -0.42 -44.60 4.55
C LEU A 787 -0.09 -44.04 5.94
N GLN A 788 -0.61 -42.84 6.24
CA GLN A 788 -0.52 -42.15 7.53
C GLN A 788 -1.78 -41.30 7.73
N ALA A 789 -1.93 -40.69 8.92
CA ALA A 789 -3.05 -39.83 9.31
C ALA A 789 -3.49 -38.81 8.26
N ASN A 790 -2.54 -38.22 7.52
CA ASN A 790 -2.80 -37.21 6.50
C ASN A 790 -2.21 -37.57 5.13
N LEU A 791 -1.78 -38.81 4.90
CA LEU A 791 -1.11 -39.22 3.68
C LEU A 791 -1.84 -40.40 3.02
N LEU A 792 -2.29 -40.18 1.79
CA LEU A 792 -3.00 -41.13 0.96
C LEU A 792 -2.16 -41.51 -0.27
N GLU A 793 -2.28 -42.76 -0.69
CA GLU A 793 -1.81 -43.21 -2.00
C GLU A 793 -3.02 -43.46 -2.91
N ILE A 794 -2.98 -42.86 -4.11
CA ILE A 794 -3.99 -43.06 -5.15
C ILE A 794 -3.68 -44.37 -5.88
N VAL A 795 -4.41 -45.42 -5.53
CA VAL A 795 -4.20 -46.79 -6.05
C VAL A 795 -5.16 -47.17 -7.17
N GLY A 796 -6.35 -46.57 -7.21
CA GLY A 796 -7.39 -46.80 -8.23
C GLY A 796 -7.42 -45.72 -9.32
N ASP A 797 -8.16 -46.00 -10.40
CA ASP A 797 -8.37 -45.05 -11.51
C ASP A 797 -9.48 -44.02 -11.22
N ASP A 798 -10.24 -44.21 -10.14
CA ASP A 798 -11.35 -43.35 -9.70
C ASP A 798 -11.27 -43.13 -8.17
N PRO A 799 -10.33 -42.30 -7.68
CA PRO A 799 -10.17 -42.04 -6.25
C PRO A 799 -11.29 -41.14 -5.72
N GLN A 800 -11.94 -41.55 -4.63
CA GLN A 800 -13.10 -40.84 -4.06
C GLN A 800 -12.99 -40.75 -2.54
N ILE A 801 -13.28 -39.58 -2.01
CA ILE A 801 -13.58 -39.33 -0.60
C ILE A 801 -15.09 -39.07 -0.51
N ILE A 802 -15.84 -39.93 0.18
CA ILE A 802 -17.29 -39.83 0.28
C ILE A 802 -17.68 -39.51 1.72
N TYR A 803 -18.41 -38.40 1.91
CA TYR A 803 -19.09 -38.06 3.16
C TYR A 803 -20.58 -38.39 3.07
N SER A 804 -21.12 -39.14 4.02
CA SER A 804 -22.54 -39.52 4.09
C SER A 804 -23.27 -38.66 5.12
N VAL A 805 -24.34 -37.99 4.66
CA VAL A 805 -25.21 -37.15 5.50
C VAL A 805 -26.22 -38.06 6.20
N ASP A 806 -26.16 -38.12 7.52
CA ASP A 806 -27.11 -38.86 8.34
C ASP A 806 -28.13 -37.91 8.97
N LEU A 807 -29.30 -37.78 8.35
CA LEU A 807 -30.38 -36.92 8.84
C LEU A 807 -31.00 -37.41 10.17
N THR A 808 -30.71 -38.64 10.61
CA THR A 808 -31.17 -39.12 11.92
C THR A 808 -30.35 -38.53 13.06
N THR A 809 -29.04 -38.37 12.85
CA THR A 809 -28.12 -37.77 13.82
C THR A 809 -27.87 -36.28 13.58
N GLN A 810 -28.11 -35.80 12.35
CA GLN A 810 -27.92 -34.41 11.92
C GLN A 810 -29.17 -33.86 11.20
N PRO A 811 -30.35 -33.83 11.86
CA PRO A 811 -31.61 -33.43 11.22
C PRO A 811 -31.59 -32.01 10.64
N GLN A 812 -30.78 -31.11 11.21
CA GLN A 812 -30.59 -29.75 10.73
C GLN A 812 -30.07 -29.67 9.28
N LEU A 813 -29.34 -30.69 8.81
CA LEU A 813 -28.80 -30.72 7.45
C LEU A 813 -29.88 -30.93 6.37
N GLY A 814 -31.10 -31.31 6.75
CA GLY A 814 -32.23 -31.39 5.82
C GLY A 814 -32.60 -30.05 5.18
N GLY A 815 -32.20 -28.93 5.79
CA GLY A 815 -32.41 -27.58 5.26
C GLY A 815 -31.26 -27.05 4.38
N THR A 816 -30.34 -27.91 3.94
CA THR A 816 -29.19 -27.52 3.12
C THR A 816 -29.64 -27.08 1.73
N TYR A 817 -29.16 -25.93 1.28
CA TYR A 817 -29.35 -25.44 -0.10
C TYR A 817 -28.04 -25.37 -0.90
N ALA A 818 -26.89 -25.25 -0.22
CA ALA A 818 -25.58 -25.27 -0.86
C ALA A 818 -24.55 -25.96 0.04
N ILE A 819 -23.55 -26.58 -0.58
CA ILE A 819 -22.42 -27.22 0.09
C ILE A 819 -21.14 -26.58 -0.42
N GLU A 820 -20.27 -26.11 0.48
CA GLU A 820 -18.92 -25.65 0.16
C GLU A 820 -17.90 -26.68 0.66
N VAL A 821 -17.02 -27.11 -0.24
CA VAL A 821 -15.91 -28.02 0.05
C VAL A 821 -14.62 -27.24 -0.03
N GLU A 822 -13.86 -27.22 1.05
CA GLU A 822 -12.49 -26.69 1.10
C GLU A 822 -11.51 -27.82 1.42
N MET A 823 -10.50 -28.02 0.56
CA MET A 823 -9.46 -29.04 0.78
C MET A 823 -8.08 -28.41 0.58
N ALA A 824 -7.23 -28.53 1.60
CA ALA A 824 -5.82 -28.12 1.54
C ALA A 824 -4.93 -29.35 1.50
N PHE A 825 -4.07 -29.42 0.48
CA PHE A 825 -3.34 -30.63 0.17
C PHE A 825 -2.00 -30.36 -0.51
N GLY A 826 -1.12 -31.36 -0.47
CA GLY A 826 0.07 -31.45 -1.32
C GLY A 826 0.03 -32.74 -2.13
N TRP A 827 0.56 -32.71 -3.34
CA TRP A 827 0.60 -33.89 -4.22
C TRP A 827 2.03 -34.17 -4.70
N LEU A 828 2.41 -35.45 -4.69
CA LEU A 828 3.70 -35.91 -5.19
C LEU A 828 3.50 -37.09 -6.15
N GLY A 829 3.99 -36.95 -7.38
CA GLY A 829 3.91 -38.02 -8.37
C GLY A 829 4.87 -39.17 -8.07
N ILE A 830 4.33 -40.36 -7.77
CA ILE A 830 5.09 -41.61 -7.79
C ILE A 830 4.82 -42.28 -9.14
N ARG A 831 5.63 -41.93 -10.15
CA ARG A 831 5.41 -42.21 -11.59
C ARG A 831 4.15 -41.51 -12.11
N ALA A 832 4.33 -40.47 -12.90
CA ALA A 832 3.27 -39.57 -13.37
C ALA A 832 2.34 -40.18 -14.44
N ASP A 833 1.80 -41.37 -14.20
CA ASP A 833 0.84 -42.00 -15.09
C ASP A 833 -0.53 -41.30 -14.93
N PRO A 834 -1.13 -40.76 -16.01
CA PRO A 834 -2.47 -40.18 -15.95
C PRO A 834 -3.50 -41.25 -15.53
N LEU A 835 -4.49 -40.88 -14.71
CA LEU A 835 -5.62 -41.79 -14.44
C LEU A 835 -6.33 -42.07 -15.78
N GLN A 836 -6.63 -43.33 -16.06
CA GLN A 836 -7.46 -43.67 -17.22
C GLN A 836 -8.89 -43.23 -16.93
N VAL A 837 -9.23 -41.99 -17.27
CA VAL A 837 -10.61 -41.48 -17.19
C VAL A 837 -11.47 -42.31 -18.17
N PRO A 838 -12.52 -43.02 -17.71
CA PRO A 838 -13.48 -43.61 -18.63
C PRO A 838 -14.22 -42.48 -19.33
N THR A 839 -13.94 -42.26 -20.61
CA THR A 839 -14.68 -41.27 -21.41
C THR A 839 -16.10 -41.77 -21.68
N GLY A 840 -17.07 -41.26 -20.93
CA GLY A 840 -18.49 -41.28 -21.26
C GLY A 840 -19.22 -42.63 -21.10
N PRO A 841 -20.57 -42.60 -21.12
CA PRO A 841 -21.39 -43.75 -20.76
C PRO A 841 -21.21 -44.86 -21.79
N ALA A 842 -20.76 -46.03 -21.31
CA ALA A 842 -20.71 -47.24 -22.10
C ALA A 842 -22.06 -47.45 -22.82
N ALA A 843 -21.99 -47.50 -24.15
CA ALA A 843 -23.10 -47.90 -24.99
C ALA A 843 -23.75 -49.16 -24.41
N ARG A 844 -25.07 -49.12 -24.28
CA ARG A 844 -25.91 -50.25 -23.87
C ARG A 844 -25.58 -51.48 -24.73
N THR A 845 -24.76 -52.37 -24.20
CA THR A 845 -24.76 -53.78 -24.61
C THR A 845 -25.23 -54.58 -23.42
N GLY A 846 -26.50 -54.99 -23.47
CA GLY A 846 -27.12 -55.82 -22.44
C GLY A 846 -26.28 -57.06 -22.15
N LEU A 847 -26.27 -57.47 -20.89
CA LEU A 847 -25.66 -58.71 -20.44
C LEU A 847 -26.10 -59.88 -21.35
N PRO A 848 -25.17 -60.68 -21.91
CA PRO A 848 -25.54 -61.89 -22.62
C PRO A 848 -26.37 -62.78 -21.69
N VAL A 849 -27.56 -63.16 -22.12
CA VAL A 849 -28.57 -63.93 -21.37
C VAL A 849 -28.00 -65.22 -20.72
N ARG A 850 -26.85 -65.71 -21.19
CA ARG A 850 -26.13 -66.85 -20.58
C ARG A 850 -25.35 -66.51 -19.29
N ALA A 851 -24.87 -65.28 -19.10
CA ALA A 851 -24.16 -64.86 -17.88
C ALA A 851 -25.12 -64.63 -16.70
N ALA A 852 -26.29 -64.02 -16.96
CA ALA A 852 -27.34 -63.81 -15.95
C ALA A 852 -27.94 -65.11 -15.43
N ARG A 853 -27.94 -66.18 -16.26
CA ARG A 853 -28.48 -67.49 -15.89
C ARG A 853 -27.52 -68.34 -15.04
N LYS A 854 -26.21 -68.07 -15.10
CA LYS A 854 -25.19 -68.70 -14.25
C LYS A 854 -25.15 -68.08 -12.85
N ILE A 855 -25.24 -66.75 -12.77
CA ILE A 855 -25.30 -66.01 -11.50
C ILE A 855 -26.56 -66.33 -10.69
N ARG A 856 -27.75 -66.45 -11.33
CA ARG A 856 -28.99 -66.91 -10.67
C ARG A 856 -28.96 -68.37 -10.18
N ARG A 857 -28.01 -69.18 -10.65
CA ARG A 857 -27.88 -70.60 -10.28
C ARG A 857 -26.82 -70.79 -9.17
N GLU A 858 -25.84 -69.90 -9.08
CA GLU A 858 -24.78 -69.90 -8.07
C GLU A 858 -25.18 -69.13 -6.78
N LEU A 859 -26.13 -68.19 -6.85
CA LEU A 859 -26.71 -67.50 -5.69
C LEU A 859 -27.99 -68.19 -5.21
N GLY A 860 -27.84 -69.42 -4.70
CA GLY A 860 -28.89 -70.28 -4.11
C GLY A 860 -30.21 -69.57 -3.81
N GLY A 861 -31.22 -69.84 -4.64
CA GLY A 861 -32.47 -69.10 -4.64
C GLY A 861 -33.18 -69.13 -3.29
N LEU A 862 -33.42 -67.93 -2.76
CA LEU A 862 -34.62 -67.54 -2.01
C LEU A 862 -34.87 -66.05 -2.32
N ARG A 863 -36.16 -65.71 -2.36
CA ARG A 863 -36.76 -64.53 -3.02
C ARG A 863 -36.31 -63.18 -2.48
#